data_AF-A0A1G9HLA6-F1
#
_entry.id   AF-A0A1G9HLA6-F1
#
_cell.length_a   1.000
_cell.length_b   1.000
_cell.length_c   1.000
_cell.angle_alpha   90.00
_cell.angle_beta   90.00
_cell.angle_gamma   90.00
#
_symmetry.space_group_name_H-M   'P 1'
#
loop_
_entity.id
_entity.type
_entity.pdbx_description
1 polymer ?
#
loop_
_entity_poly.entity_id
_entity_poly.type
_entity_poly.pdbx_seq_one_letter_code
_entity_poly.pdbx_strand_id
1 'polypeptide(L)'
;MAVAGIAPAASAAGPSSVVVRDSYARTSLAGWGISEVGGAYEVYNPSKVSLTTTNGAARVNGLPPGQSMAAALPYVSAADVDVQGTLSLPVVPSSQFGLYHALSFRRQASGAAYRGRLEVMSGGKLFLAVSREANGADVGLGKVQLPNVMSANQKINIQYRATGTSPVAIQGRAWVAGSTAPAWQLSVTDSSAARIAGAGSVGIWEYMSSGNSSPVTTVMDDFSAVANPAPAPAPAPAPAPAPAPAPAPAPAPAPAPAPAPAPAPAPAPAPAPAPAPAPAPAPAPAPAPAPAPARGAAAVGSTAYAAPADALYVDVAKGSDSSAGTQGAPLKTLNGAVAKAKSGQTIVLRQGTYNESINVPFQKSLTIQSYPKEAVWLDGSVPVTSWQKSGSSWVTSGWTHEFSSSMDGVANNPRFVNPAEPMAARPDQVFLDGVQLKQVGSAAQVVAGTFFVDNAANTIRLGSDPAGHEVRASNLGQAVYSPATKTTLQGIGVRRYATSYDAPGSATVVLAAASAAARDLVVVDNAMTGLAIHNNDSVAERVTVQRNGMLGMGVNAAYGLVIRDSIVTFNNTAGFKPAPVAGGIKVTRSRGVTIVNNDTSNNQKSSGIWLDESVYNANVSNNISSSNGYTGIQLELSDTAIVANNETNGQETGILIFDTGNVKIFNNNVGGNSLFGISLSQDERRQAIASFAGQDPRQPAVDPTVPWLTRNIAISNNVFGNGGRFQFYALDKATRIPVDNMNVSITGNLFNKRVALTDPCMVAWGGNDGSTLVRYETPSALAAAKGTGWKNAITDGSLPIGQMAALASKSASIAVPLPQDVAKAIGKPAGSMVVGRF
;
A
#
# COMPACT_ATOMS: atom_id res chain seq x y z
N MET A 1 -19.50 55.03 -29.20
CA MET A 1 -18.05 55.28 -29.11
C MET A 1 -17.50 54.45 -27.95
N ALA A 2 -16.86 53.33 -28.25
CA ALA A 2 -16.23 52.48 -27.25
C ALA A 2 -14.76 52.90 -27.13
N VAL A 3 -14.35 53.34 -25.95
CA VAL A 3 -12.93 53.55 -25.63
C VAL A 3 -12.43 52.24 -25.02
N ALA A 4 -11.55 51.56 -25.74
CA ALA A 4 -10.89 50.35 -25.30
C ALA A 4 -9.92 50.68 -24.16
N GLY A 5 -10.20 50.17 -22.96
CA GLY A 5 -9.26 50.18 -21.84
C GLY A 5 -8.24 49.05 -22.01
N ILE A 6 -6.98 49.44 -22.17
CA ILE A 6 -5.82 48.55 -22.31
C ILE A 6 -5.61 47.81 -20.98
N ALA A 7 -5.57 46.47 -21.03
CA ALA A 7 -5.17 45.64 -19.89
C ALA A 7 -3.69 45.89 -19.54
N PRO A 8 -3.31 45.97 -18.25
CA PRO A 8 -1.91 46.14 -17.89
C PRO A 8 -1.12 44.87 -18.25
N ALA A 9 0.01 45.07 -18.92
CA ALA A 9 0.93 44.00 -19.27
C ALA A 9 1.45 43.29 -18.01
N ALA A 10 1.54 41.95 -18.07
CA ALA A 10 2.19 41.15 -17.04
C ALA A 10 3.64 41.64 -16.84
N SER A 11 4.02 41.89 -15.59
CA SER A 11 5.40 42.23 -15.22
C SER A 11 6.33 41.07 -15.60
N ALA A 12 7.33 41.36 -16.43
CA ALA A 12 8.33 40.38 -16.86
C ALA A 12 9.21 39.94 -15.68
N ALA A 13 9.57 38.66 -15.62
CA ALA A 13 10.60 38.16 -14.72
C ALA A 13 11.92 38.94 -14.91
N GLY A 14 12.65 39.20 -13.82
CA GLY A 14 13.97 39.83 -13.90
C GLY A 14 14.97 38.96 -14.69
N PRO A 15 16.06 39.55 -15.22
CA PRO A 15 17.08 38.78 -15.92
C PRO A 15 17.77 37.80 -14.96
N SER A 16 18.07 36.58 -15.44
CA SER A 16 18.89 35.64 -14.68
C SER A 16 20.31 36.20 -14.47
N SER A 17 20.89 35.95 -13.31
CA SER A 17 22.22 36.46 -12.96
C SER A 17 23.11 35.33 -12.44
N VAL A 18 24.35 35.28 -12.93
CA VAL A 18 25.36 34.36 -12.39
C VAL A 18 25.81 34.91 -11.04
N VAL A 19 25.48 34.19 -9.97
CA VAL A 19 25.79 34.58 -8.59
C VAL A 19 26.96 33.79 -8.01
N VAL A 20 27.29 32.63 -8.58
CA VAL A 20 28.53 31.90 -8.31
C VAL A 20 29.15 31.39 -9.61
N ARG A 21 30.48 31.49 -9.69
CA ARG A 21 31.31 30.82 -10.69
C ARG A 21 32.66 30.55 -10.09
N ASP A 22 33.11 29.31 -10.20
CA ASP A 22 34.44 28.92 -9.79
C ASP A 22 34.93 27.72 -10.61
N SER A 23 35.90 27.96 -11.49
CA SER A 23 36.62 26.89 -12.20
C SER A 23 37.81 26.35 -11.41
N TYR A 24 38.04 26.84 -10.19
CA TYR A 24 39.19 26.47 -9.35
C TYR A 24 40.55 26.62 -10.04
N ALA A 25 40.70 27.56 -10.98
CA ALA A 25 41.93 27.77 -11.76
C ALA A 25 43.17 28.11 -10.90
N ARG A 26 42.96 28.51 -9.64
CA ARG A 26 44.00 28.83 -8.67
C ARG A 26 44.70 27.60 -8.12
N THR A 27 45.92 27.81 -7.64
CA THR A 27 46.68 26.83 -6.86
C THR A 27 46.76 27.27 -5.41
N SER A 28 46.18 26.49 -4.49
CA SER A 28 46.24 26.70 -3.05
C SER A 28 46.39 25.37 -2.30
N LEU A 29 47.36 25.32 -1.39
CA LEU A 29 47.57 24.19 -0.48
C LEU A 29 46.89 24.39 0.89
N ALA A 30 46.28 25.56 1.11
CA ALA A 30 45.72 25.97 2.39
C ALA A 30 44.22 26.34 2.25
N GLY A 31 43.44 25.43 1.67
CA GLY A 31 41.99 25.62 1.48
C GLY A 31 41.60 26.09 0.08
N TRP A 32 40.28 26.20 -0.12
CA TRP A 32 39.72 26.58 -1.42
C TRP A 32 39.72 28.10 -1.66
N GLY A 33 39.99 28.97 -0.69
CA GLY A 33 40.18 30.41 -0.95
C GLY A 33 38.91 31.13 -1.45
N ILE A 34 39.06 31.99 -2.47
CA ILE A 34 38.01 32.86 -3.02
C ILE A 34 37.59 32.36 -4.41
N SER A 35 36.28 32.24 -4.62
CA SER A 35 35.69 31.93 -5.93
C SER A 35 35.81 33.10 -6.91
N GLU A 36 35.79 32.83 -8.22
CA GLU A 36 35.87 33.88 -9.25
C GLU A 36 34.68 34.84 -9.16
N VAL A 37 33.50 34.28 -8.88
CA VAL A 37 32.26 35.00 -8.56
C VAL A 37 31.61 34.28 -7.37
N GLY A 38 31.26 35.00 -6.31
CA GLY A 38 30.60 34.44 -5.12
C GLY A 38 31.33 34.66 -3.79
N GLY A 39 32.60 35.11 -3.84
CA GLY A 39 33.38 35.48 -2.66
C GLY A 39 34.16 34.32 -2.03
N ALA A 40 34.59 34.51 -0.77
CA ALA A 40 35.40 33.54 -0.03
C ALA A 40 34.57 32.35 0.46
N TYR A 41 35.14 31.14 0.40
CA TYR A 41 34.53 29.96 1.01
C TYR A 41 34.63 30.00 2.53
N GLU A 42 33.50 29.82 3.20
CA GLU A 42 33.42 29.52 4.62
C GLU A 42 33.39 27.99 4.81
N VAL A 43 34.42 27.45 5.46
CA VAL A 43 34.64 26.01 5.56
C VAL A 43 34.30 25.49 6.96
N TYR A 44 33.41 24.50 7.00
CA TYR A 44 33.18 23.66 8.18
C TYR A 44 33.87 22.31 7.95
N ASN A 45 34.98 22.08 8.65
CA ASN A 45 35.84 20.91 8.45
C ASN A 45 36.24 20.30 9.82
N PRO A 46 35.30 19.64 10.51
CA PRO A 46 35.55 19.07 11.84
C PRO A 46 36.63 17.99 11.82
N SER A 47 36.82 17.34 10.67
CA SER A 47 37.78 16.25 10.47
C SER A 47 39.17 16.73 10.06
N LYS A 48 39.36 18.05 9.92
CA LYS A 48 40.62 18.72 9.50
C LYS A 48 41.23 18.12 8.23
N VAL A 49 40.38 17.67 7.31
CA VAL A 49 40.85 17.09 6.03
C VAL A 49 41.54 18.16 5.19
N SER A 50 42.58 17.78 4.45
CA SER A 50 43.32 18.74 3.63
C SER A 50 42.47 19.15 2.43
N LEU A 51 42.25 20.46 2.30
CA LEU A 51 41.54 21.07 1.18
C LEU A 51 42.54 21.81 0.29
N THR A 52 42.57 21.46 -0.99
CA THR A 52 43.48 22.08 -1.95
C THR A 52 42.75 22.47 -3.23
N THR A 53 43.33 23.42 -3.96
CA THR A 53 42.96 23.71 -5.36
C THR A 53 44.23 23.57 -6.17
N THR A 54 44.22 22.74 -7.21
CA THR A 54 45.36 22.53 -8.11
C THR A 54 44.83 22.10 -9.49
N ASN A 55 45.49 22.56 -10.56
CA ASN A 55 45.16 22.17 -11.95
C ASN A 55 43.69 22.38 -12.34
N GLY A 56 43.07 23.50 -11.92
CA GLY A 56 41.68 23.79 -12.27
C GLY A 56 40.66 22.89 -11.58
N ALA A 57 40.95 22.43 -10.35
CA ALA A 57 40.01 21.63 -9.57
C ALA A 57 40.22 21.83 -8.07
N ALA A 58 39.12 21.81 -7.33
CA ALA A 58 39.11 21.67 -5.87
C ALA A 58 39.22 20.20 -5.46
N ARG A 59 39.86 19.95 -4.32
CA ARG A 59 40.02 18.61 -3.75
C ARG A 59 39.69 18.60 -2.27
N VAL A 60 39.04 17.52 -1.84
CA VAL A 60 39.03 17.06 -0.44
C VAL A 60 39.95 15.85 -0.37
N ASN A 61 41.11 16.00 0.24
CA ASN A 61 42.13 14.95 0.28
C ASN A 61 41.89 14.02 1.47
N GLY A 62 41.46 12.79 1.18
CA GLY A 62 41.34 11.71 2.16
C GLY A 62 40.25 11.93 3.22
N LEU A 63 38.99 12.15 2.81
CA LEU A 63 37.84 12.22 3.71
C LEU A 63 37.63 10.88 4.42
N PRO A 64 37.79 10.79 5.76
CA PRO A 64 37.71 9.52 6.49
C PRO A 64 36.27 8.96 6.58
N PRO A 65 36.09 7.64 6.73
CA PRO A 65 34.78 7.06 7.02
C PRO A 65 34.09 7.68 8.24
N GLY A 66 32.79 7.93 8.13
CA GLY A 66 31.95 8.51 9.19
C GLY A 66 32.10 10.01 9.38
N GLN A 67 32.85 10.70 8.51
CA GLN A 67 33.17 12.11 8.62
C GLN A 67 32.54 12.95 7.50
N SER A 68 32.36 14.24 7.76
CA SER A 68 31.82 15.21 6.79
C SER A 68 32.65 16.48 6.70
N MET A 69 32.51 17.19 5.59
CA MET A 69 32.98 18.56 5.43
C MET A 69 31.94 19.39 4.67
N ALA A 70 31.96 20.70 4.87
CA ALA A 70 31.16 21.65 4.12
C ALA A 70 31.97 22.89 3.74
N ALA A 71 31.65 23.49 2.61
CA ALA A 71 32.18 24.78 2.19
C ALA A 71 31.06 25.60 1.55
N ALA A 72 30.70 26.73 2.16
CA ALA A 72 29.62 27.60 1.70
C ALA A 72 30.15 28.94 1.20
N LEU A 73 29.39 29.61 0.35
CA LEU A 73 29.62 30.99 -0.10
C LEU A 73 28.58 31.91 0.55
N PRO A 74 28.82 32.39 1.79
CA PRO A 74 27.79 33.03 2.62
C PRO A 74 27.34 34.39 2.08
N TYR A 75 28.12 35.00 1.19
CA TYR A 75 27.82 36.31 0.58
C TYR A 75 26.90 36.23 -0.63
N VAL A 76 26.49 35.02 -1.02
CA VAL A 76 25.49 34.79 -2.06
C VAL A 76 24.15 34.50 -1.42
N SER A 77 23.06 35.01 -2.01
CA SER A 77 21.71 34.68 -1.57
C SER A 77 20.77 34.57 -2.77
N ALA A 78 20.17 33.39 -2.96
CA ALA A 78 19.19 33.15 -4.01
C ALA A 78 18.07 32.23 -3.51
N ALA A 79 16.82 32.54 -3.92
CA ALA A 79 15.68 31.66 -3.70
C ALA A 79 15.52 30.73 -4.91
N ASP A 80 15.17 31.27 -6.06
CA ASP A 80 15.07 30.48 -7.29
C ASP A 80 16.46 30.41 -7.93
N VAL A 81 17.04 29.22 -7.97
CA VAL A 81 18.46 29.04 -8.25
C VAL A 81 18.73 27.73 -8.99
N ASP A 82 19.57 27.82 -10.01
CA ASP A 82 20.25 26.68 -10.62
C ASP A 82 21.64 26.56 -10.01
N VAL A 83 21.97 25.42 -9.41
CA VAL A 83 23.33 25.11 -8.93
C VAL A 83 23.88 23.92 -9.70
N GLN A 84 25.15 24.01 -10.10
CA GLN A 84 25.83 22.94 -10.82
C GLN A 84 27.29 22.80 -10.39
N GLY A 85 27.86 21.65 -10.68
CA GLY A 85 29.29 21.36 -10.54
C GLY A 85 29.63 20.02 -11.17
N THR A 86 30.90 19.66 -11.11
CA THR A 86 31.42 18.40 -11.65
C THR A 86 32.13 17.64 -10.54
N LEU A 87 31.86 16.33 -10.41
CA LEU A 87 32.53 15.44 -9.46
C LEU A 87 33.30 14.35 -10.21
N SER A 88 34.50 14.03 -9.73
CA SER A 88 35.23 12.81 -10.09
C SER A 88 35.95 12.22 -8.88
N LEU A 89 36.20 10.91 -8.92
CA LEU A 89 36.91 10.19 -7.88
C LEU A 89 38.17 9.53 -8.46
N PRO A 90 39.38 9.73 -7.91
CA PRO A 90 40.58 9.06 -8.37
C PRO A 90 40.49 7.52 -8.29
N VAL A 91 39.69 7.01 -7.35
CA VAL A 91 39.41 5.59 -7.15
C VAL A 91 37.92 5.41 -6.84
N VAL A 92 37.31 4.37 -7.43
CA VAL A 92 35.94 3.95 -7.12
C VAL A 92 35.98 2.53 -6.55
N PRO A 93 35.77 2.34 -5.23
CA PRO A 93 35.83 1.02 -4.62
C PRO A 93 34.73 0.07 -5.12
N SER A 94 35.09 -1.20 -5.34
CA SER A 94 34.17 -2.27 -5.77
C SER A 94 33.46 -2.97 -4.61
N SER A 95 33.96 -2.84 -3.38
CA SER A 95 33.37 -3.36 -2.14
C SER A 95 32.51 -2.29 -1.43
N GLN A 96 32.13 -2.51 -0.17
CA GLN A 96 31.30 -1.58 0.62
C GLN A 96 31.79 -0.14 0.53
N PHE A 97 30.99 0.73 -0.09
CA PHE A 97 31.32 2.13 -0.35
C PHE A 97 30.06 2.98 -0.41
N GLY A 98 30.14 4.17 0.18
CA GLY A 98 29.12 5.20 0.14
C GLY A 98 29.72 6.59 0.36
N LEU A 99 29.72 7.40 -0.69
CA LEU A 99 30.03 8.82 -0.68
C LEU A 99 28.76 9.61 -0.99
N TYR A 100 28.50 10.65 -0.21
CA TYR A 100 27.38 11.56 -0.39
C TYR A 100 27.93 12.95 -0.71
N HIS A 101 28.02 13.30 -1.99
CA HIS A 101 28.44 14.62 -2.45
C HIS A 101 27.21 15.49 -2.72
N ALA A 102 27.14 16.69 -2.17
CA ALA A 102 25.97 17.56 -2.27
C ALA A 102 26.32 18.96 -2.78
N LEU A 103 25.46 19.48 -3.65
CA LEU A 103 25.31 20.92 -3.88
C LEU A 103 24.26 21.43 -2.88
N SER A 104 24.69 22.27 -1.95
CA SER A 104 23.80 22.94 -1.00
C SER A 104 23.24 24.23 -1.61
N PHE A 105 21.96 24.49 -1.40
CA PHE A 105 21.30 25.71 -1.86
C PHE A 105 20.21 26.16 -0.88
N ARG A 106 19.89 27.45 -0.91
CA ARG A 106 19.06 28.14 0.10
C ARG A 106 19.55 27.95 1.53
N ARG A 107 20.86 27.83 1.74
CA ARG A 107 21.43 27.65 3.08
C ARG A 107 21.20 28.92 3.91
N GLN A 108 20.51 28.74 5.04
CA GLN A 108 20.15 29.77 6.00
C GLN A 108 21.23 29.94 7.05
N ALA A 109 21.21 31.07 7.76
CA ALA A 109 22.14 31.34 8.87
C ALA A 109 22.02 30.31 10.02
N SER A 110 20.86 29.68 10.18
CA SER A 110 20.63 28.58 11.14
C SER A 110 21.34 27.27 10.77
N GLY A 111 21.97 27.20 9.59
CA GLY A 111 22.51 25.97 9.02
C GLY A 111 21.49 25.13 8.25
N ALA A 112 20.20 25.48 8.27
CA ALA A 112 19.21 24.80 7.46
C ALA A 112 19.48 25.00 5.97
N ALA A 113 19.43 23.93 5.17
CA ALA A 113 19.72 23.98 3.74
C ALA A 113 18.99 22.87 2.98
N TYR A 114 18.75 23.08 1.69
CA TYR A 114 18.51 21.96 0.79
C TYR A 114 19.85 21.40 0.31
N ARG A 115 19.92 20.08 0.16
CA ARG A 115 21.08 19.35 -0.38
C ARG A 115 20.64 18.54 -1.58
N GLY A 116 21.09 18.93 -2.75
CA GLY A 116 21.01 18.13 -3.97
C GLY A 116 22.23 17.24 -4.08
N ARG A 117 22.08 15.93 -3.88
CA ARG A 117 23.16 14.95 -3.73
C ARG A 117 23.38 14.15 -5.01
N LEU A 118 24.65 13.91 -5.33
CA LEU A 118 25.10 12.76 -6.10
C LEU A 118 25.71 11.76 -5.10
N GLU A 119 25.01 10.65 -4.88
CA GLU A 119 25.50 9.61 -4.01
C GLU A 119 26.23 8.54 -4.86
N VAL A 120 27.48 8.25 -4.51
CA VAL A 120 28.31 7.23 -5.17
C VAL A 120 28.44 6.03 -4.23
N MET A 121 27.91 4.89 -4.65
CA MET A 121 27.88 3.65 -3.87
C MET A 121 28.85 2.61 -4.43
N SER A 122 28.94 1.45 -3.76
CA SER A 122 29.78 0.32 -4.17
C SER A 122 29.64 -0.03 -5.65
N GLY A 123 30.79 -0.26 -6.30
CA GLY A 123 30.86 -0.53 -7.73
C GLY A 123 30.53 0.68 -8.61
N GLY A 124 30.58 1.90 -8.05
CA GLY A 124 30.34 3.15 -8.79
C GLY A 124 28.87 3.48 -9.03
N LYS A 125 27.93 2.78 -8.40
CA LYS A 125 26.49 3.04 -8.58
C LYS A 125 26.16 4.47 -8.17
N LEU A 126 25.46 5.19 -9.04
CA LEU A 126 25.09 6.59 -8.81
C LEU A 126 23.62 6.75 -8.43
N PHE A 127 23.35 7.67 -7.51
CA PHE A 127 22.00 8.12 -7.18
C PHE A 127 21.94 9.65 -7.17
N LEU A 128 20.86 10.21 -7.68
CA LEU A 128 20.47 11.57 -7.34
C LEU A 128 19.55 11.52 -6.12
N ALA A 129 19.76 12.39 -5.15
CA ALA A 129 18.86 12.52 -4.02
C ALA A 129 18.71 13.98 -3.61
N VAL A 130 17.56 14.34 -3.06
CA VAL A 130 17.34 15.63 -2.41
C VAL A 130 17.05 15.38 -0.95
N SER A 131 17.67 16.16 -0.08
CA SER A 131 17.31 16.22 1.33
C SER A 131 17.22 17.66 1.82
N ARG A 132 16.53 17.84 2.95
CA ARG A 132 16.46 19.09 3.69
C ARG A 132 17.13 18.90 5.04
N GLU A 133 18.17 19.67 5.27
CA GLU A 133 18.83 19.77 6.56
C GLU A 133 18.14 20.84 7.41
N ALA A 134 17.83 20.52 8.66
CA ALA A 134 17.49 21.49 9.70
C ALA A 134 17.83 20.90 11.08
N ASN A 135 18.41 21.72 11.96
CA ASN A 135 18.67 21.36 13.37
C ASN A 135 19.46 20.04 13.56
N GLY A 136 20.45 19.78 12.70
CA GLY A 136 21.26 18.55 12.76
C GLY A 136 20.57 17.28 12.23
N ALA A 137 19.33 17.39 11.74
CA ALA A 137 18.62 16.30 11.07
C ALA A 137 18.61 16.54 9.54
N ASP A 138 18.89 15.48 8.77
CA ASP A 138 18.86 15.50 7.31
C ASP A 138 17.68 14.66 6.81
N VAL A 139 16.63 15.32 6.31
CA VAL A 139 15.37 14.67 5.91
C VAL A 139 15.38 14.43 4.41
N GLY A 140 15.38 13.16 3.98
CA GLY A 140 15.28 12.80 2.56
C GLY A 140 13.93 13.20 1.96
N LEU A 141 13.96 13.90 0.82
CA LEU A 141 12.77 14.36 0.09
C LEU A 141 12.52 13.55 -1.19
N GLY A 142 13.56 12.92 -1.74
CA GLY A 142 13.43 11.99 -2.87
C GLY A 142 14.78 11.50 -3.34
N LYS A 143 14.80 10.33 -3.96
CA LYS A 143 16.02 9.66 -4.45
C LYS A 143 15.71 8.82 -5.67
N VAL A 144 16.61 8.83 -6.66
CA VAL A 144 16.52 8.02 -7.87
C VAL A 144 17.89 7.45 -8.21
N GLN A 145 17.95 6.18 -8.60
CA GLN A 145 19.17 5.58 -9.11
C GLN A 145 19.40 5.98 -10.56
N LEU A 146 20.63 6.39 -10.89
CA LEU A 146 21.02 6.65 -12.27
C LEU A 146 21.45 5.37 -12.97
N PRO A 147 21.23 5.26 -14.28
CA PRO A 147 21.59 4.07 -15.06
C PRO A 147 23.10 3.90 -15.23
N ASN A 148 23.87 4.98 -15.08
CA ASN A 148 25.32 4.96 -15.25
C ASN A 148 26.03 4.61 -13.94
N VAL A 149 27.15 3.91 -14.05
CA VAL A 149 28.12 3.75 -12.96
C VAL A 149 29.29 4.71 -13.19
N MET A 150 29.81 5.30 -12.13
CA MET A 150 31.03 6.10 -12.16
C MET A 150 32.26 5.18 -12.17
N SER A 151 33.15 5.39 -13.14
CA SER A 151 34.49 4.81 -13.14
C SER A 151 35.52 5.76 -12.53
N ALA A 152 36.69 5.26 -12.16
CA ALA A 152 37.79 6.08 -11.67
C ALA A 152 38.13 7.21 -12.67
N ASN A 153 38.32 8.42 -12.14
CA ASN A 153 38.55 9.68 -12.85
C ASN A 153 37.45 10.13 -13.82
N GLN A 154 36.32 9.41 -13.88
CA GLN A 154 35.19 9.83 -14.70
C GLN A 154 34.55 11.08 -14.10
N LYS A 155 34.53 12.17 -14.88
CA LYS A 155 33.84 13.41 -14.51
C LYS A 155 32.33 13.25 -14.72
N ILE A 156 31.56 13.48 -13.66
CA ILE A 156 30.10 13.51 -13.67
C ILE A 156 29.65 14.93 -13.36
N ASN A 157 28.97 15.54 -14.33
CA ASN A 157 28.28 16.80 -14.14
C ASN A 157 27.03 16.55 -13.30
N ILE A 158 26.78 17.41 -12.32
CA ILE A 158 25.60 17.41 -11.46
C ILE A 158 24.94 18.78 -11.52
N GLN A 159 23.61 18.80 -11.62
CA GLN A 159 22.83 20.03 -11.57
C GLN A 159 21.56 19.84 -10.76
N TYR A 160 21.26 20.84 -9.93
CA TYR A 160 19.98 20.99 -9.25
C TYR A 160 19.36 22.36 -9.51
N ARG A 161 18.03 22.39 -9.60
CA ARG A 161 17.22 23.60 -9.72
C ARG A 161 16.26 23.67 -8.56
N ALA A 162 16.16 24.82 -7.90
CA ALA A 162 15.11 25.12 -6.93
C ALA A 162 14.26 26.29 -7.44
N THR A 163 12.93 26.16 -7.38
CA THR A 163 11.99 27.21 -7.80
C THR A 163 10.78 27.29 -6.87
N GLY A 164 10.25 28.49 -6.68
CA GLY A 164 9.07 28.73 -5.88
C GLY A 164 9.34 28.79 -4.37
N THR A 165 8.34 29.25 -3.63
CA THR A 165 8.40 29.44 -2.17
C THR A 165 7.31 28.68 -1.42
N SER A 166 6.23 28.27 -2.10
CA SER A 166 5.11 27.52 -1.53
C SER A 166 4.26 26.86 -2.62
N PRO A 167 4.62 25.65 -3.09
CA PRO A 167 5.72 24.83 -2.60
C PRO A 167 7.09 25.21 -3.18
N VAL A 168 8.16 24.62 -2.65
CA VAL A 168 9.50 24.68 -3.25
C VAL A 168 9.69 23.45 -4.13
N ALA A 169 9.75 23.63 -5.45
CA ALA A 169 10.05 22.56 -6.39
C ALA A 169 11.57 22.43 -6.56
N ILE A 170 12.09 21.20 -6.51
CA ILE A 170 13.51 20.91 -6.69
C ILE A 170 13.67 19.83 -7.76
N GLN A 171 14.48 20.09 -8.77
CA GLN A 171 14.78 19.15 -9.85
C GLN A 171 16.28 18.84 -9.87
N GLY A 172 16.64 17.61 -10.20
CA GLY A 172 18.02 17.12 -10.23
C GLY A 172 18.33 16.34 -11.49
N ARG A 173 19.54 16.48 -12.02
CA ARG A 173 20.08 15.66 -13.10
C ARG A 173 21.59 15.52 -12.99
N ALA A 174 22.13 14.43 -13.52
CA ALA A 174 23.56 14.21 -13.64
C ALA A 174 23.91 13.41 -14.90
N TRP A 175 25.08 13.70 -15.48
CA TRP A 175 25.53 13.11 -16.73
C TRP A 175 27.04 13.10 -16.83
N VAL A 176 27.59 12.22 -17.67
CA VAL A 176 29.04 12.14 -17.89
C VAL A 176 29.50 13.42 -18.59
N ALA A 177 30.58 14.04 -18.11
CA ALA A 177 31.13 15.24 -18.75
C ALA A 177 31.46 14.97 -20.23
N GLY A 178 31.14 15.92 -21.11
CA GLY A 178 31.25 15.77 -22.56
C GLY A 178 30.04 15.11 -23.24
N SER A 179 29.09 14.56 -22.49
CA SER A 179 27.79 14.11 -23.01
C SER A 179 26.72 15.21 -22.93
N THR A 180 25.64 15.06 -23.71
CA THR A 180 24.52 16.01 -23.68
C THR A 180 23.76 15.91 -22.35
N ALA A 181 23.44 17.04 -21.75
CA ALA A 181 22.67 17.08 -20.51
C ALA A 181 21.28 16.44 -20.72
N PRO A 182 20.87 15.46 -19.88
CA PRO A 182 19.57 14.82 -20.01
C PRO A 182 18.45 15.76 -19.54
N ALA A 183 17.20 15.35 -19.78
CA ALA A 183 16.05 15.91 -19.06
C ALA A 183 16.22 15.71 -17.55
N TRP A 184 15.43 16.43 -16.74
CA TRP A 184 15.44 16.27 -15.28
C TRP A 184 15.14 14.81 -14.90
N GLN A 185 16.03 14.21 -14.12
CA GLN A 185 15.97 12.79 -13.73
C GLN A 185 15.35 12.59 -12.35
N LEU A 186 15.42 13.61 -11.49
CA LEU A 186 14.77 13.69 -10.19
C LEU A 186 13.91 14.95 -10.14
N SER A 187 12.69 14.84 -9.62
CA SER A 187 11.82 16.00 -9.35
C SER A 187 11.11 15.76 -8.03
N VAL A 188 11.31 16.67 -7.08
CA VAL A 188 10.68 16.64 -5.75
C VAL A 188 10.01 17.98 -5.47
N THR A 189 9.01 17.98 -4.60
CA THR A 189 8.31 19.20 -4.19
C THR A 189 8.23 19.21 -2.67
N ASP A 190 8.84 20.21 -2.03
CA ASP A 190 8.73 20.43 -0.60
C ASP A 190 7.59 21.42 -0.31
N SER A 191 6.42 20.85 -0.06
CA SER A 191 5.22 21.57 0.38
C SER A 191 5.13 21.66 1.91
N SER A 192 6.12 21.15 2.66
CA SER A 192 6.02 21.09 4.12
C SER A 192 6.11 22.48 4.75
N ALA A 193 5.62 22.62 5.98
CA ALA A 193 5.79 23.84 6.75
C ALA A 193 7.27 24.15 7.06
N ALA A 194 8.12 23.11 7.12
CA ALA A 194 9.55 23.21 7.34
C ALA A 194 10.36 23.50 6.07
N ARG A 195 9.70 23.67 4.92
CA ARG A 195 10.37 24.00 3.65
C ARG A 195 11.17 25.29 3.79
N ILE A 196 12.30 25.35 3.09
CA ILE A 196 13.16 26.53 3.10
C ILE A 196 12.68 27.48 2.00
N ALA A 197 11.70 28.30 2.36
CA ALA A 197 11.08 29.27 1.45
C ALA A 197 11.97 30.50 1.18
N GLY A 198 12.83 30.86 2.13
CA GLY A 198 13.72 32.01 2.02
C GLY A 198 14.87 31.79 1.04
N ALA A 199 15.34 32.88 0.44
CA ALA A 199 16.62 32.89 -0.26
C ALA A 199 17.75 32.53 0.71
N GLY A 200 18.83 31.93 0.20
CA GLY A 200 19.97 31.62 1.03
C GLY A 200 21.22 31.31 0.21
N SER A 201 22.31 31.06 0.92
CA SER A 201 23.61 30.78 0.34
C SER A 201 23.66 29.42 -0.37
N VAL A 202 24.71 29.25 -1.17
CA VAL A 202 25.01 28.00 -1.87
C VAL A 202 26.36 27.47 -1.41
N GLY A 203 26.61 26.18 -1.63
CA GLY A 203 27.86 25.55 -1.23
C GLY A 203 27.97 24.09 -1.62
N ILE A 204 29.01 23.45 -1.11
CA ILE A 204 29.28 22.02 -1.25
C ILE A 204 29.27 21.39 0.13
N TRP A 205 28.72 20.18 0.22
CA TRP A 205 28.79 19.34 1.41
C TRP A 205 29.15 17.91 1.01
N GLU A 206 30.03 17.27 1.78
CA GLU A 206 30.39 15.87 1.56
C GLU A 206 30.30 15.08 2.86
N TYR A 207 29.85 13.82 2.75
CA TYR A 207 29.92 12.84 3.83
C TYR A 207 30.38 11.49 3.31
N MET A 208 31.29 10.88 4.06
CA MET A 208 31.75 9.51 3.84
C MET A 208 31.02 8.59 4.81
N SER A 209 30.34 7.56 4.30
CA SER A 209 29.68 6.57 5.17
C SER A 209 30.68 5.92 6.11
N SER A 210 30.26 5.70 7.37
CA SER A 210 31.05 4.97 8.37
C SER A 210 31.30 3.51 7.98
N GLY A 211 30.51 2.95 7.06
CA GLY A 211 30.71 1.60 6.53
C GLY A 211 31.87 1.47 5.53
N ASN A 212 32.54 2.56 5.17
CA ASN A 212 33.64 2.52 4.21
C ASN A 212 34.95 2.06 4.88
N SER A 213 35.80 1.34 4.16
CA SER A 213 37.02 0.77 4.71
C SER A 213 38.26 1.68 4.65
N SER A 214 38.20 2.80 3.92
CA SER A 214 39.35 3.70 3.73
C SER A 214 38.91 5.13 3.42
N PRO A 215 39.76 6.14 3.73
CA PRO A 215 39.53 7.52 3.31
C PRO A 215 39.52 7.66 1.79
N VAL A 216 38.72 8.60 1.26
CA VAL A 216 38.61 8.84 -0.19
C VAL A 216 38.88 10.30 -0.53
N THR A 217 39.56 10.51 -1.65
CA THR A 217 39.78 11.85 -2.21
C THR A 217 38.70 12.15 -3.24
N THR A 218 38.08 13.33 -3.13
CA THR A 218 37.12 13.83 -4.12
C THR A 218 37.77 14.97 -4.92
N VAL A 219 37.38 15.08 -6.19
CA VAL A 219 37.87 16.13 -7.09
C VAL A 219 36.66 16.81 -7.72
N MET A 220 36.56 18.12 -7.51
CA MET A 220 35.46 18.95 -7.96
C MET A 220 35.92 20.05 -8.91
N ASP A 221 35.05 20.41 -9.84
CA ASP A 221 35.32 21.39 -10.88
C ASP A 221 34.02 22.13 -11.26
N ASP A 222 34.14 23.28 -11.93
CA ASP A 222 33.04 24.04 -12.55
C ASP A 222 31.86 24.39 -11.62
N PHE A 223 32.11 24.72 -10.35
CA PHE A 223 31.02 25.06 -9.42
C PHE A 223 30.40 26.40 -9.81
N SER A 224 29.09 26.42 -10.04
CA SER A 224 28.38 27.64 -10.43
C SER A 224 26.93 27.66 -9.96
N ALA A 225 26.42 28.87 -9.80
CA ALA A 225 25.03 29.12 -9.43
C ALA A 225 24.46 30.30 -10.21
N VAL A 226 23.25 30.13 -10.73
CA VAL A 226 22.50 31.16 -11.46
C VAL A 226 21.20 31.43 -10.74
N ALA A 227 20.99 32.67 -10.30
CA ALA A 227 19.73 33.11 -9.72
C ALA A 227 18.73 33.41 -10.84
N ASN A 228 17.52 32.85 -10.73
CA ASN A 228 16.44 32.99 -11.70
C ASN A 228 15.24 33.66 -11.01
N PRO A 229 15.17 34.99 -10.94
CA PRO A 229 14.10 35.65 -10.19
C PRO A 229 12.72 35.28 -10.75
N ALA A 230 11.83 34.81 -9.87
CA ALA A 230 10.44 34.57 -10.22
C ALA A 230 9.76 35.88 -10.71
N PRO A 231 8.76 35.80 -11.62
CA PRO A 231 7.94 36.96 -11.96
C PRO A 231 7.36 37.59 -10.69
N ALA A 232 7.38 38.92 -10.60
CA ALA A 232 6.74 39.62 -9.49
C ALA A 232 5.27 39.19 -9.39
N PRO A 233 4.71 38.92 -8.19
CA PRO A 233 3.30 38.62 -8.04
C PRO A 233 2.46 39.72 -8.69
N ALA A 234 1.47 39.34 -9.51
CA ALA A 234 0.52 40.30 -10.04
C ALA A 234 -0.14 41.04 -8.87
N PRO A 235 -0.38 42.37 -8.97
CA PRO A 235 -1.05 43.13 -7.92
C PRO A 235 -2.37 42.43 -7.54
N ALA A 236 -2.60 42.28 -6.23
CA ALA A 236 -3.86 41.74 -5.75
C ALA A 236 -5.03 42.57 -6.32
N PRO A 237 -6.10 41.94 -6.84
CA PRO A 237 -7.27 42.67 -7.31
C PRO A 237 -7.80 43.59 -6.21
N ALA A 238 -8.10 44.84 -6.55
CA ALA A 238 -8.73 45.78 -5.63
C ALA A 238 -10.03 45.17 -5.06
N PRO A 239 -10.37 45.40 -3.78
CA PRO A 239 -11.60 44.90 -3.18
C PRO A 239 -12.81 45.31 -4.03
N ALA A 240 -13.61 44.32 -4.43
CA ALA A 240 -14.87 44.59 -5.11
C ALA A 240 -15.80 45.40 -4.20
N PRO A 241 -16.48 46.45 -4.70
CA PRO A 241 -17.46 47.20 -3.92
C PRO A 241 -18.54 46.28 -3.33
N ALA A 242 -18.93 46.55 -2.09
CA ALA A 242 -19.99 45.82 -1.40
C ALA A 242 -21.28 45.80 -2.26
N PRO A 243 -21.98 44.65 -2.39
CA PRO A 243 -23.23 44.58 -3.13
C PRO A 243 -24.29 45.49 -2.51
N ALA A 244 -24.98 46.27 -3.37
CA ALA A 244 -26.17 47.00 -2.97
C ALA A 244 -27.29 46.03 -2.55
N PRO A 245 -28.16 46.40 -1.59
CA PRO A 245 -29.28 45.56 -1.16
C PRO A 245 -30.18 45.17 -2.33
N ALA A 246 -30.50 43.88 -2.44
CA ALA A 246 -31.42 43.37 -3.45
C ALA A 246 -32.85 43.91 -3.22
N PRO A 247 -33.58 44.31 -4.29
CA PRO A 247 -34.98 44.70 -4.19
C PRO A 247 -35.86 43.56 -3.68
N ALA A 248 -36.88 43.91 -2.90
CA ALA A 248 -37.88 42.99 -2.37
C ALA A 248 -38.61 42.23 -3.51
N PRO A 249 -38.89 40.92 -3.35
CA PRO A 249 -39.62 40.14 -4.34
C PRO A 249 -41.04 40.68 -4.57
N ALA A 250 -41.43 40.81 -5.84
CA ALA A 250 -42.81 41.11 -6.23
C ALA A 250 -43.75 39.91 -5.90
N PRO A 251 -45.01 40.15 -5.51
CA PRO A 251 -45.97 39.09 -5.21
C PRO A 251 -46.23 38.18 -6.42
N ALA A 252 -46.26 36.87 -6.17
CA ALA A 252 -46.60 35.86 -7.17
C ALA A 252 -48.06 35.99 -7.65
N PRO A 253 -48.34 35.82 -8.96
CA PRO A 253 -49.70 35.80 -9.48
C PRO A 253 -50.53 34.62 -8.93
N ALA A 254 -51.82 34.87 -8.70
CA ALA A 254 -52.78 33.89 -8.23
C ALA A 254 -52.96 32.72 -9.23
N PRO A 255 -53.10 31.47 -8.76
CA PRO A 255 -53.32 30.31 -9.62
C PRO A 255 -54.64 30.40 -10.40
N ALA A 256 -54.61 30.06 -11.69
CA ALA A 256 -55.80 29.92 -12.53
C ALA A 256 -56.64 28.69 -12.11
N PRO A 257 -58.00 28.75 -12.21
CA PRO A 257 -58.88 27.64 -11.84
C PRO A 257 -58.68 26.40 -12.72
N ALA A 258 -58.72 25.22 -12.08
CA ALA A 258 -58.64 23.93 -12.74
C ALA A 258 -59.89 23.64 -13.61
N PRO A 259 -59.74 23.05 -14.82
CA PRO A 259 -60.87 22.63 -15.65
C PRO A 259 -61.70 21.52 -14.99
N ALA A 260 -63.02 21.59 -15.20
CA ALA A 260 -64.00 20.64 -14.67
C ALA A 260 -63.83 19.21 -15.26
N PRO A 261 -64.09 18.15 -14.46
CA PRO A 261 -64.02 16.77 -14.93
C PRO A 261 -65.06 16.44 -16.01
N ALA A 262 -64.65 15.72 -17.06
CA ALA A 262 -65.54 15.18 -18.07
C ALA A 262 -66.40 14.00 -17.53
N PRO A 263 -67.65 13.82 -18.00
CA PRO A 263 -68.54 12.77 -17.51
C PRO A 263 -68.06 11.34 -17.83
N ALA A 264 -68.29 10.44 -16.87
CA ALA A 264 -67.97 9.02 -16.97
C ALA A 264 -68.79 8.29 -18.06
N PRO A 265 -68.18 7.42 -18.89
CA PRO A 265 -68.90 6.54 -19.80
C PRO A 265 -69.71 5.47 -19.06
N ALA A 266 -70.88 5.15 -19.62
CA ALA A 266 -71.83 4.16 -19.10
C ALA A 266 -71.28 2.72 -19.11
N PRO A 267 -71.69 1.85 -18.15
CA PRO A 267 -71.23 0.47 -18.08
C PRO A 267 -71.75 -0.38 -19.25
N ALA A 268 -70.86 -1.16 -19.86
CA ALA A 268 -71.21 -2.19 -20.84
C ALA A 268 -71.74 -3.47 -20.14
N PRO A 269 -72.67 -4.23 -20.76
CA PRO A 269 -73.26 -5.43 -20.18
C PRO A 269 -72.25 -6.56 -19.93
N ALA A 270 -72.47 -7.29 -18.83
CA ALA A 270 -71.66 -8.40 -18.37
C ALA A 270 -71.70 -9.62 -19.34
N PRO A 271 -70.54 -10.14 -19.78
CA PRO A 271 -70.46 -11.43 -20.46
C PRO A 271 -70.72 -12.60 -19.52
N ALA A 272 -71.33 -13.66 -20.06
CA ALA A 272 -71.68 -14.89 -19.36
C ALA A 272 -70.44 -15.65 -18.81
N PRO A 273 -70.60 -16.48 -17.76
CA PRO A 273 -69.49 -17.19 -17.12
C PRO A 273 -68.80 -18.18 -18.07
N ALA A 274 -67.48 -18.03 -18.23
CA ALA A 274 -66.64 -19.02 -18.88
C ALA A 274 -66.37 -20.22 -17.95
N PRO A 275 -66.26 -21.45 -18.47
CA PRO A 275 -66.00 -22.66 -17.68
C PRO A 275 -64.71 -22.57 -16.86
N ALA A 276 -64.72 -23.19 -15.68
CA ALA A 276 -63.60 -23.25 -14.74
C ALA A 276 -62.29 -23.75 -15.43
N PRO A 277 -61.18 -23.00 -15.33
CA PRO A 277 -59.88 -23.47 -15.80
C PRO A 277 -59.43 -24.71 -15.04
N ALA A 278 -58.90 -25.69 -15.79
CA ALA A 278 -58.21 -26.84 -15.22
C ALA A 278 -57.03 -26.38 -14.33
N PRO A 279 -56.67 -27.16 -13.29
CA PRO A 279 -55.58 -26.82 -12.37
C PRO A 279 -54.31 -26.44 -13.12
N ALA A 280 -53.77 -25.26 -12.82
CA ALA A 280 -52.49 -24.83 -13.35
C ALA A 280 -51.41 -25.86 -12.97
N PRO A 281 -50.54 -26.27 -13.92
CA PRO A 281 -49.38 -27.09 -13.61
C PRO A 281 -48.57 -26.44 -12.48
N ALA A 282 -48.13 -27.27 -11.52
CA ALA A 282 -47.27 -26.83 -10.44
C ALA A 282 -46.10 -25.99 -10.98
N PRO A 283 -45.74 -24.87 -10.33
CA PRO A 283 -44.61 -24.05 -10.75
C PRO A 283 -43.39 -24.93 -10.98
N ALA A 284 -42.79 -24.81 -12.16
CA ALA A 284 -41.51 -25.44 -12.42
C ALA A 284 -40.53 -25.04 -11.29
N PRO A 285 -39.70 -25.97 -10.79
CA PRO A 285 -38.69 -25.66 -9.79
C PRO A 285 -37.94 -24.40 -10.21
N ALA A 286 -37.80 -23.44 -9.28
CA ALA A 286 -36.96 -22.28 -9.51
C ALA A 286 -35.61 -22.77 -10.07
N PRO A 287 -35.06 -22.13 -11.11
CA PRO A 287 -33.73 -22.46 -11.61
C PRO A 287 -32.79 -22.60 -10.43
N ALA A 288 -32.03 -23.69 -10.39
CA ALA A 288 -30.97 -23.84 -9.40
C ALA A 288 -30.16 -22.52 -9.39
N PRO A 289 -29.79 -21.98 -8.20
CA PRO A 289 -28.99 -20.78 -8.13
C PRO A 289 -27.83 -20.90 -9.10
N ALA A 290 -27.61 -19.86 -9.91
CA ALA A 290 -26.41 -19.79 -10.73
C ALA A 290 -25.21 -20.14 -9.82
N PRO A 291 -24.28 -21.02 -10.25
CA PRO A 291 -23.10 -21.32 -9.46
C PRO A 291 -22.49 -20.01 -9.00
N ALA A 292 -22.19 -19.89 -7.70
CA ALA A 292 -21.47 -18.73 -7.20
C ALA A 292 -20.26 -18.50 -8.12
N PRO A 293 -20.00 -17.26 -8.59
CA PRO A 293 -18.87 -17.00 -9.47
C PRO A 293 -17.61 -17.57 -8.82
N ALA A 294 -16.89 -18.41 -9.56
CA ALA A 294 -15.71 -19.09 -9.06
C ALA A 294 -14.72 -18.04 -8.52
N ARG A 295 -14.45 -18.10 -7.22
CA ARG A 295 -13.42 -17.25 -6.59
C ARG A 295 -12.06 -17.91 -6.76
N GLY A 296 -11.03 -17.07 -6.82
CA GLY A 296 -9.64 -17.51 -6.89
C GLY A 296 -9.14 -17.64 -8.32
N ALA A 297 -7.84 -17.86 -8.42
CA ALA A 297 -7.18 -18.11 -9.68
C ALA A 297 -7.64 -19.43 -10.31
N ALA A 298 -7.68 -19.45 -11.63
CA ALA A 298 -7.67 -20.69 -12.38
C ALA A 298 -6.49 -21.58 -11.92
N ALA A 299 -6.68 -22.90 -11.94
CA ALA A 299 -5.62 -23.84 -11.59
C ALA A 299 -4.36 -23.57 -12.44
N VAL A 300 -3.17 -23.62 -11.83
CA VAL A 300 -1.90 -23.38 -12.55
C VAL A 300 -1.78 -24.40 -13.71
N GLY A 301 -1.57 -23.89 -14.92
CA GLY A 301 -1.56 -24.69 -16.15
C GLY A 301 -2.92 -24.89 -16.82
N SER A 302 -4.01 -24.29 -16.33
CA SER A 302 -5.33 -24.36 -16.96
C SER A 302 -5.71 -23.11 -17.76
N THR A 303 -4.98 -22.00 -17.60
CA THR A 303 -5.24 -20.75 -18.32
C THR A 303 -4.89 -20.88 -19.82
N ALA A 304 -5.51 -20.07 -20.67
CA ALA A 304 -5.33 -20.12 -22.13
C ALA A 304 -5.02 -18.74 -22.70
N TYR A 305 -4.14 -17.98 -22.02
CA TYR A 305 -3.73 -16.66 -22.47
C TYR A 305 -3.00 -16.76 -23.82
N ALA A 306 -3.57 -16.17 -24.87
CA ALA A 306 -2.97 -16.17 -26.20
C ALA A 306 -1.55 -15.55 -26.14
N ALA A 307 -0.60 -16.16 -26.83
CA ALA A 307 0.74 -15.61 -27.00
C ALA A 307 0.72 -14.60 -28.16
N PRO A 308 1.03 -13.31 -27.93
CA PRO A 308 1.15 -12.33 -29.00
C PRO A 308 2.25 -12.70 -30.01
N ALA A 309 2.09 -12.27 -31.26
CA ALA A 309 3.04 -12.57 -32.34
C ALA A 309 4.46 -12.02 -32.06
N ASP A 310 4.56 -10.93 -31.30
CA ASP A 310 5.81 -10.30 -30.91
C ASP A 310 6.29 -10.72 -29.50
N ALA A 311 5.73 -11.77 -28.90
CA ALA A 311 6.12 -12.20 -27.56
C ALA A 311 7.56 -12.72 -27.48
N LEU A 312 8.17 -12.55 -26.30
CA LEU A 312 9.40 -13.27 -25.93
C LEU A 312 9.07 -14.57 -25.21
N TYR A 313 9.69 -15.66 -25.61
CA TYR A 313 9.48 -16.98 -25.03
C TYR A 313 10.62 -17.36 -24.10
N VAL A 314 10.27 -17.93 -22.94
CA VAL A 314 11.24 -18.47 -21.97
C VAL A 314 10.95 -19.94 -21.75
N ASP A 315 11.97 -20.78 -21.87
CA ASP A 315 11.90 -22.21 -21.59
C ASP A 315 13.10 -22.58 -20.72
N VAL A 316 12.86 -22.83 -19.43
CA VAL A 316 13.91 -23.16 -18.45
C VAL A 316 14.67 -24.44 -18.80
N ALA A 317 14.04 -25.36 -19.52
CA ALA A 317 14.62 -26.66 -19.87
C ALA A 317 15.43 -26.61 -21.17
N LYS A 318 15.00 -25.81 -22.16
CA LYS A 318 15.56 -25.83 -23.53
C LYS A 318 16.17 -24.51 -24.00
N GLY A 319 15.92 -23.41 -23.30
CA GLY A 319 16.31 -22.07 -23.71
C GLY A 319 17.79 -21.75 -23.50
N SER A 320 18.21 -20.63 -24.09
CA SER A 320 19.50 -19.99 -23.84
C SER A 320 19.32 -18.46 -23.81
N ASP A 321 19.93 -17.77 -22.86
CA ASP A 321 19.82 -16.30 -22.77
C ASP A 321 20.59 -15.57 -23.88
N SER A 322 21.42 -16.27 -24.66
CA SER A 322 21.98 -15.76 -25.91
C SER A 322 20.99 -15.81 -27.08
N SER A 323 19.93 -16.62 -27.00
CA SER A 323 18.93 -16.79 -28.07
C SER A 323 18.12 -15.52 -28.32
N ALA A 324 17.50 -15.42 -29.49
CA ALA A 324 16.65 -14.28 -29.85
C ALA A 324 15.38 -14.14 -28.96
N GLY A 325 14.96 -15.21 -28.28
CA GLY A 325 13.74 -15.24 -27.47
C GLY A 325 12.47 -15.47 -28.28
N THR A 326 12.59 -16.05 -29.46
CA THR A 326 11.44 -16.51 -30.26
C THR A 326 10.96 -17.88 -29.76
N GLN A 327 9.79 -18.33 -30.20
CA GLN A 327 9.29 -19.66 -29.81
C GLN A 327 10.23 -20.80 -30.25
N GLY A 328 10.89 -20.67 -31.41
CA GLY A 328 11.86 -21.66 -31.91
C GLY A 328 13.27 -21.54 -31.30
N ALA A 329 13.58 -20.40 -30.69
CA ALA A 329 14.85 -20.14 -30.01
C ALA A 329 14.59 -19.36 -28.70
N PRO A 330 14.02 -20.01 -27.67
CA PRO A 330 13.59 -19.35 -26.44
C PRO A 330 14.78 -18.94 -25.57
N LEU A 331 14.53 -17.95 -24.71
CA LEU A 331 15.42 -17.58 -23.61
C LEU A 331 15.36 -18.63 -22.50
N LYS A 332 16.41 -18.71 -21.68
CA LYS A 332 16.46 -19.69 -20.58
C LYS A 332 15.81 -19.15 -19.31
N THR A 333 16.05 -17.88 -19.02
CA THR A 333 15.66 -17.24 -17.76
C THR A 333 14.63 -16.15 -17.98
N LEU A 334 13.75 -15.95 -17.00
CA LEU A 334 12.83 -14.82 -16.99
C LEU A 334 13.60 -13.51 -16.82
N ASN A 335 14.69 -13.47 -16.05
CA ASN A 335 15.55 -12.28 -16.02
C ASN A 335 16.15 -11.93 -17.38
N GLY A 336 16.60 -12.92 -18.16
CA GLY A 336 17.05 -12.73 -19.54
C GLY A 336 15.96 -12.14 -20.43
N ALA A 337 14.72 -12.61 -20.28
CA ALA A 337 13.56 -12.07 -20.99
C ALA A 337 13.20 -10.66 -20.56
N VAL A 338 13.18 -10.38 -19.25
CA VAL A 338 12.95 -9.03 -18.74
C VAL A 338 14.02 -8.07 -19.23
N ALA A 339 15.29 -8.48 -19.32
CA ALA A 339 16.36 -7.65 -19.87
C ALA A 339 16.13 -7.30 -21.34
N LYS A 340 15.76 -8.29 -22.18
CA LYS A 340 15.53 -8.12 -23.63
C LYS A 340 14.20 -7.50 -24.00
N ALA A 341 13.17 -7.65 -23.17
CA ALA A 341 11.82 -7.18 -23.48
C ALA A 341 11.78 -5.67 -23.70
N LYS A 342 11.05 -5.26 -24.72
CA LYS A 342 10.67 -3.86 -24.94
C LYS A 342 9.51 -3.50 -24.01
N SER A 343 9.37 -2.22 -23.69
CA SER A 343 8.17 -1.76 -22.98
C SER A 343 6.93 -2.02 -23.83
N GLY A 344 5.85 -2.51 -23.20
CA GLY A 344 4.61 -2.95 -23.82
C GLY A 344 4.59 -4.43 -24.24
N GLN A 345 5.72 -5.14 -24.18
CA GLN A 345 5.83 -6.50 -24.72
C GLN A 345 5.37 -7.58 -23.73
N THR A 346 4.91 -8.71 -24.27
CA THR A 346 4.57 -9.90 -23.50
C THR A 346 5.74 -10.88 -23.42
N ILE A 347 6.01 -11.38 -22.21
CA ILE A 347 6.90 -12.52 -21.94
C ILE A 347 6.02 -13.74 -21.66
N VAL A 348 6.23 -14.80 -22.42
CA VAL A 348 5.50 -16.07 -22.35
C VAL A 348 6.43 -17.15 -21.80
N LEU A 349 6.07 -17.68 -20.63
CA LEU A 349 6.82 -18.72 -19.92
C LEU A 349 6.31 -20.11 -20.34
N ARG A 350 7.20 -20.98 -20.79
CA ARG A 350 6.91 -22.40 -21.01
C ARG A 350 6.87 -23.14 -19.67
N GLN A 351 6.20 -24.29 -19.67
CA GLN A 351 6.05 -25.18 -18.52
C GLN A 351 7.39 -25.38 -17.80
N GLY A 352 7.39 -25.19 -16.49
CA GLY A 352 8.58 -25.39 -15.67
C GLY A 352 8.56 -24.68 -14.33
N THR A 353 9.63 -24.93 -13.58
CA THR A 353 9.91 -24.31 -12.29
C THR A 353 11.12 -23.38 -12.46
N TYR A 354 10.93 -22.10 -12.15
CA TYR A 354 11.91 -21.04 -12.29
C TYR A 354 12.34 -20.56 -10.90
N ASN A 355 13.59 -20.80 -10.53
CA ASN A 355 14.18 -20.33 -9.26
C ASN A 355 14.90 -19.00 -9.51
N GLU A 356 14.14 -17.90 -9.55
CA GLU A 356 14.65 -16.57 -9.90
C GLU A 356 13.96 -15.46 -9.10
N SER A 357 14.70 -14.42 -8.76
CA SER A 357 14.14 -13.14 -8.32
C SER A 357 14.07 -12.17 -9.50
N ILE A 358 12.90 -11.58 -9.72
CA ILE A 358 12.62 -10.75 -10.90
C ILE A 358 12.44 -9.29 -10.49
N ASN A 359 13.21 -8.41 -11.11
CA ASN A 359 13.02 -6.97 -11.01
C ASN A 359 12.59 -6.40 -12.36
N VAL A 360 11.34 -5.95 -12.48
CA VAL A 360 10.86 -5.26 -13.69
C VAL A 360 11.27 -3.79 -13.63
N PRO A 361 12.19 -3.31 -14.48
CA PRO A 361 12.67 -1.93 -14.41
C PRO A 361 11.54 -0.91 -14.61
N PHE A 362 11.59 0.22 -13.90
CA PHE A 362 10.51 1.22 -13.89
C PHE A 362 10.16 1.78 -15.28
N GLN A 363 11.10 1.74 -16.25
CA GLN A 363 10.90 2.21 -17.62
C GLN A 363 10.11 1.24 -18.51
N LYS A 364 9.84 0.02 -18.03
CA LYS A 364 9.11 -1.00 -18.79
C LYS A 364 7.66 -1.09 -18.34
N SER A 365 6.80 -1.54 -19.22
CA SER A 365 5.47 -2.06 -18.92
C SER A 365 5.41 -3.44 -19.52
N LEU A 366 5.29 -4.50 -18.74
CA LEU A 366 5.38 -5.86 -19.24
C LEU A 366 4.14 -6.67 -18.90
N THR A 367 3.72 -7.55 -19.79
CA THR A 367 2.85 -8.67 -19.44
C THR A 367 3.71 -9.92 -19.30
N ILE A 368 3.67 -10.58 -18.14
CA ILE A 368 4.34 -11.85 -17.91
C ILE A 368 3.27 -12.90 -17.69
N GLN A 369 3.25 -13.92 -18.54
CA GLN A 369 2.23 -14.95 -18.53
C GLN A 369 2.76 -16.36 -18.81
N SER A 370 2.00 -17.37 -18.45
CA SER A 370 2.23 -18.74 -18.93
C SER A 370 1.87 -18.88 -20.41
N TYR A 371 2.53 -19.82 -21.08
CA TYR A 371 2.07 -20.35 -22.36
C TYR A 371 0.71 -21.04 -22.17
N PRO A 372 -0.23 -20.97 -23.15
CA PRO A 372 -1.52 -21.62 -23.04
C PRO A 372 -1.43 -23.07 -22.53
N LYS A 373 -2.17 -23.35 -21.45
CA LYS A 373 -2.31 -24.68 -20.83
C LYS A 373 -1.01 -25.27 -20.27
N GLU A 374 -0.02 -24.43 -19.94
CA GLU A 374 1.25 -24.88 -19.37
C GLU A 374 1.44 -24.41 -17.93
N ALA A 375 1.84 -25.34 -17.05
CA ALA A 375 2.04 -25.05 -15.64
C ALA A 375 3.39 -24.38 -15.39
N VAL A 376 3.36 -23.15 -14.87
CA VAL A 376 4.55 -22.34 -14.61
C VAL A 376 4.59 -21.94 -13.14
N TRP A 377 5.74 -22.20 -12.50
CA TRP A 377 6.00 -21.82 -11.12
C TRP A 377 7.26 -20.98 -11.00
N LEU A 378 7.16 -19.79 -10.42
CA LEU A 378 8.29 -19.14 -9.76
C LEU A 378 8.43 -19.76 -8.37
N ASP A 379 9.61 -20.25 -8.03
CA ASP A 379 9.82 -21.09 -6.85
C ASP A 379 11.08 -20.68 -6.12
N GLY A 380 10.95 -20.13 -4.92
CA GLY A 380 12.06 -19.59 -4.14
C GLY A 380 12.92 -20.64 -3.44
N SER A 381 12.74 -21.93 -3.75
CA SER A 381 13.41 -23.05 -3.09
C SER A 381 14.18 -23.96 -4.04
N VAL A 382 15.17 -24.67 -3.51
CA VAL A 382 15.97 -25.69 -4.22
C VAL A 382 15.90 -27.05 -3.50
N PRO A 383 16.03 -28.17 -4.22
CA PRO A 383 16.21 -29.49 -3.60
C PRO A 383 17.47 -29.54 -2.73
N VAL A 384 17.36 -30.18 -1.56
CA VAL A 384 18.48 -30.44 -0.65
C VAL A 384 18.64 -31.95 -0.52
N THR A 385 19.71 -32.50 -1.06
CA THR A 385 19.90 -33.96 -1.21
C THR A 385 21.02 -34.53 -0.34
N SER A 386 21.94 -33.69 0.13
CA SER A 386 23.16 -34.11 0.84
C SER A 386 22.94 -34.17 2.35
N TRP A 387 22.21 -35.20 2.82
CA TRP A 387 21.88 -35.39 4.23
C TRP A 387 22.78 -36.43 4.89
N GLN A 388 23.28 -36.10 6.08
CA GLN A 388 24.05 -37.01 6.94
C GLN A 388 23.33 -37.21 8.27
N LYS A 389 23.20 -38.47 8.70
CA LYS A 389 22.59 -38.78 9.99
C LYS A 389 23.49 -38.30 11.14
N SER A 390 22.91 -37.58 12.09
CA SER A 390 23.58 -37.01 13.26
C SER A 390 22.68 -37.20 14.49
N GLY A 391 22.94 -38.25 15.25
CA GLY A 391 22.08 -38.67 16.36
C GLY A 391 20.68 -39.05 15.87
N SER A 392 19.65 -38.39 16.42
CA SER A 392 18.24 -38.51 16.02
C SER A 392 17.83 -37.58 14.86
N SER A 393 18.75 -36.77 14.34
CA SER A 393 18.49 -35.77 13.31
C SER A 393 19.34 -36.01 12.06
N TRP A 394 19.09 -35.22 11.01
CA TRP A 394 19.84 -35.23 9.77
C TRP A 394 20.42 -33.84 9.52
N VAL A 395 21.65 -33.75 9.04
CA VAL A 395 22.33 -32.47 8.81
C VAL A 395 22.83 -32.41 7.39
N THR A 396 22.63 -31.25 6.76
CA THR A 396 23.30 -30.87 5.52
C THR A 396 24.21 -29.68 5.80
N SER A 397 25.36 -29.62 5.13
CA SER A 397 26.36 -28.55 5.28
C SER A 397 26.49 -27.70 4.02
N GLY A 398 27.11 -26.53 4.15
CA GLY A 398 27.28 -25.59 3.04
C GLY A 398 26.03 -24.74 2.73
N TRP A 399 25.03 -24.76 3.62
CA TRP A 399 23.86 -23.91 3.50
C TRP A 399 24.18 -22.50 4.00
N THR A 400 24.42 -21.58 3.06
CA THR A 400 24.92 -20.21 3.32
C THR A 400 23.87 -19.13 3.06
N HIS A 401 22.63 -19.52 2.81
CA HIS A 401 21.54 -18.56 2.58
C HIS A 401 21.06 -17.98 3.90
N GLU A 402 21.15 -16.66 4.02
CA GLU A 402 20.70 -15.91 5.19
C GLU A 402 19.64 -14.88 4.80
N PHE A 403 18.66 -14.71 5.67
CA PHE A 403 17.56 -13.79 5.47
C PHE A 403 17.33 -12.97 6.74
N SER A 404 16.92 -11.72 6.55
CA SER A 404 16.69 -10.77 7.64
C SER A 404 15.46 -11.17 8.46
N SER A 405 15.57 -11.08 9.78
CA SER A 405 14.43 -11.08 10.70
C SER A 405 14.05 -9.68 11.19
N SER A 406 14.61 -8.65 10.56
CA SER A 406 14.29 -7.26 10.85
C SER A 406 12.87 -6.94 10.41
N MET A 407 12.10 -6.34 11.31
CA MET A 407 10.77 -5.81 11.04
C MET A 407 10.72 -4.39 11.58
N ASP A 408 10.47 -3.42 10.69
CA ASP A 408 10.47 -2.00 11.05
C ASP A 408 11.79 -1.56 11.72
N GLY A 409 12.92 -2.02 11.14
CA GLY A 409 14.27 -1.70 11.63
C GLY A 409 14.71 -2.44 12.90
N VAL A 410 13.87 -3.30 13.48
CA VAL A 410 14.17 -4.04 14.71
C VAL A 410 14.12 -5.55 14.46
N ALA A 411 15.20 -6.26 14.80
CA ALA A 411 15.25 -7.72 14.70
C ALA A 411 14.18 -8.37 15.61
N ASN A 412 13.41 -9.32 15.06
CA ASN A 412 12.35 -10.04 15.77
C ASN A 412 11.40 -9.11 16.55
N ASN A 413 11.04 -7.98 15.93
CA ASN A 413 10.36 -6.88 16.60
C ASN A 413 9.13 -7.37 17.39
N PRO A 414 9.11 -7.20 18.74
CA PRO A 414 8.03 -7.70 19.58
C PRO A 414 6.69 -6.99 19.31
N ARG A 415 6.69 -5.88 18.57
CA ARG A 415 5.45 -5.27 18.05
C ARG A 415 4.68 -6.21 17.13
N PHE A 416 5.38 -7.04 16.35
CA PHE A 416 4.80 -7.95 15.36
C PHE A 416 4.84 -9.41 15.82
N VAL A 417 5.97 -9.82 16.40
CA VAL A 417 6.21 -11.21 16.79
C VAL A 417 5.39 -11.56 18.03
N ASN A 418 4.65 -12.65 17.94
CA ASN A 418 3.96 -13.24 19.08
C ASN A 418 5.00 -13.96 19.96
N PRO A 419 5.10 -13.67 21.27
CA PRO A 419 6.01 -14.39 22.16
C PRO A 419 5.82 -15.92 22.16
N ALA A 420 4.61 -16.41 21.84
CA ALA A 420 4.34 -17.84 21.71
C ALA A 420 4.90 -18.46 20.41
N GLU A 421 5.24 -17.65 19.41
CA GLU A 421 5.83 -18.06 18.14
C GLU A 421 7.11 -17.23 17.86
N PRO A 422 8.17 -17.42 18.66
CA PRO A 422 9.37 -16.58 18.61
C PRO A 422 10.17 -16.67 17.30
N MET A 423 9.87 -17.68 16.48
CA MET A 423 10.50 -17.91 15.18
C MET A 423 9.76 -17.23 14.03
N ALA A 424 8.60 -16.60 14.27
CA ALA A 424 7.74 -16.07 13.19
C ALA A 424 8.47 -15.10 12.25
N ALA A 425 9.35 -14.25 12.78
CA ALA A 425 10.11 -13.29 11.98
C ALA A 425 11.29 -13.89 11.20
N ARG A 426 11.64 -15.17 11.42
CA ARG A 426 12.70 -15.83 10.66
C ARG A 426 12.10 -16.46 9.41
N PRO A 427 12.53 -16.05 8.21
CA PRO A 427 11.80 -16.42 7.01
C PRO A 427 12.32 -17.71 6.36
N ASP A 428 13.27 -18.42 6.98
CA ASP A 428 13.74 -19.71 6.48
C ASP A 428 12.56 -20.68 6.34
N GLN A 429 12.55 -21.47 5.26
CA GLN A 429 11.55 -22.52 5.10
C GLN A 429 12.21 -23.79 4.60
N VAL A 430 11.76 -24.92 5.15
CA VAL A 430 12.10 -26.27 4.69
C VAL A 430 10.81 -27.03 4.46
N PHE A 431 10.76 -27.79 3.38
CA PHE A 431 9.60 -28.58 2.97
C PHE A 431 10.02 -30.04 2.81
N LEU A 432 9.17 -30.96 3.27
CA LEU A 432 9.28 -32.41 3.06
C LEU A 432 8.06 -32.87 2.26
N ASP A 433 8.25 -33.39 1.05
CA ASP A 433 7.18 -33.76 0.12
C ASP A 433 6.12 -32.66 -0.08
N GLY A 434 6.59 -31.42 -0.14
CA GLY A 434 5.74 -30.23 -0.28
C GLY A 434 5.07 -29.74 1.00
N VAL A 435 5.21 -30.44 2.13
CA VAL A 435 4.71 -30.00 3.45
C VAL A 435 5.75 -29.12 4.14
N GLN A 436 5.38 -27.89 4.51
CA GLN A 436 6.27 -26.98 5.24
C GLN A 436 6.51 -27.49 6.66
N LEU A 437 7.78 -27.51 7.08
CA LEU A 437 8.21 -27.90 8.42
C LEU A 437 8.26 -26.68 9.36
N LYS A 438 8.19 -26.93 10.68
CA LYS A 438 8.29 -25.86 11.69
C LYS A 438 9.75 -25.53 12.01
N GLN A 439 10.15 -24.27 11.88
CA GLN A 439 11.48 -23.82 12.30
C GLN A 439 11.56 -23.78 13.84
N VAL A 440 12.67 -24.25 14.41
CA VAL A 440 12.99 -24.15 15.85
C VAL A 440 14.26 -23.32 16.07
N GLY A 441 14.44 -22.82 17.29
CA GLY A 441 15.49 -21.84 17.61
C GLY A 441 16.87 -22.45 17.94
N SER A 442 16.96 -23.76 18.14
CA SER A 442 18.23 -24.44 18.40
C SER A 442 18.22 -25.90 17.93
N ALA A 443 19.42 -26.45 17.73
CA ALA A 443 19.61 -27.85 17.36
C ALA A 443 18.96 -28.84 18.35
N ALA A 444 18.94 -28.51 19.65
CA ALA A 444 18.35 -29.35 20.69
C ALA A 444 16.82 -29.47 20.60
N GLN A 445 16.16 -28.51 19.94
CA GLN A 445 14.71 -28.52 19.74
C GLN A 445 14.28 -29.32 18.50
N VAL A 446 15.23 -29.83 17.72
CA VAL A 446 14.93 -30.53 16.47
C VAL A 446 14.36 -31.92 16.75
N VAL A 447 13.10 -32.09 16.40
CA VAL A 447 12.32 -33.35 16.41
C VAL A 447 11.60 -33.54 15.07
N ALA A 448 10.99 -34.71 14.84
CA ALA A 448 10.21 -34.97 13.63
C ALA A 448 9.21 -33.82 13.34
N GLY A 449 9.15 -33.38 12.08
CA GLY A 449 8.33 -32.25 11.64
C GLY A 449 8.97 -30.87 11.82
N THR A 450 10.20 -30.78 12.33
CA THR A 450 10.90 -29.52 12.57
C THR A 450 12.26 -29.44 11.89
N PHE A 451 12.78 -28.22 11.76
CA PHE A 451 14.13 -27.95 11.28
C PHE A 451 14.78 -26.77 12.02
N PHE A 452 16.11 -26.73 11.99
CA PHE A 452 16.92 -25.62 12.51
C PHE A 452 17.92 -25.20 11.44
N VAL A 453 18.07 -23.89 11.22
CA VAL A 453 19.13 -23.31 10.37
C VAL A 453 20.19 -22.73 11.30
N ASP A 454 21.41 -23.22 11.15
CA ASP A 454 22.58 -22.75 11.87
C ASP A 454 23.46 -21.93 10.93
N ASN A 455 23.28 -20.61 10.95
CA ASN A 455 24.05 -19.69 10.12
C ASN A 455 25.55 -19.71 10.46
N ALA A 456 25.90 -19.91 11.73
CA ALA A 456 27.30 -19.94 12.15
C ALA A 456 28.01 -21.19 11.61
N ALA A 457 27.31 -22.32 11.58
CA ALA A 457 27.83 -23.58 11.04
C ALA A 457 27.57 -23.77 9.53
N ASN A 458 26.78 -22.89 8.90
CA ASN A 458 26.26 -23.05 7.54
C ASN A 458 25.57 -24.42 7.33
N THR A 459 24.65 -24.77 8.23
CA THR A 459 23.93 -26.06 8.18
C THR A 459 22.43 -25.92 8.28
N ILE A 460 21.71 -26.87 7.70
CA ILE A 460 20.32 -27.17 8.07
C ILE A 460 20.32 -28.49 8.83
N ARG A 461 19.68 -28.50 10.00
CA ARG A 461 19.35 -29.72 10.75
C ARG A 461 17.86 -30.02 10.60
N LEU A 462 17.54 -31.23 10.19
CA LEU A 462 16.20 -31.75 9.95
C LEU A 462 15.87 -32.85 10.96
N GLY A 463 14.67 -32.81 11.55
CA GLY A 463 14.24 -33.82 12.51
C GLY A 463 13.49 -35.01 11.92
N SER A 464 12.98 -34.88 10.69
CA SER A 464 12.38 -35.98 9.93
C SER A 464 13.44 -36.73 9.10
N ASP A 465 13.19 -38.00 8.80
CA ASP A 465 14.05 -38.78 7.90
C ASP A 465 13.88 -38.32 6.44
N PRO A 466 14.94 -37.84 5.76
CA PRO A 466 14.86 -37.41 4.37
C PRO A 466 14.92 -38.58 3.37
N ALA A 467 15.19 -39.81 3.80
CA ALA A 467 15.38 -40.94 2.89
C ALA A 467 14.10 -41.26 2.10
N GLY A 468 14.20 -41.19 0.76
CA GLY A 468 13.07 -41.46 -0.15
C GLY A 468 12.09 -40.28 -0.30
N HIS A 469 12.36 -39.14 0.30
CA HIS A 469 11.49 -37.96 0.31
C HIS A 469 12.13 -36.77 -0.44
N GLU A 470 11.31 -35.89 -1.03
CA GLU A 470 11.81 -34.61 -1.55
C GLU A 470 11.96 -33.62 -0.40
N VAL A 471 13.20 -33.21 -0.11
CA VAL A 471 13.45 -32.08 0.79
C VAL A 471 13.82 -30.85 -0.03
N ARG A 472 13.17 -29.71 0.24
CA ARG A 472 13.51 -28.43 -0.36
C ARG A 472 13.68 -27.36 0.70
N ALA A 473 14.59 -26.41 0.45
CA ALA A 473 14.79 -25.26 1.31
C ALA A 473 14.78 -23.97 0.49
N SER A 474 14.18 -22.91 1.05
CA SER A 474 14.09 -21.61 0.38
C SER A 474 15.45 -20.94 0.28
N ASN A 475 15.94 -20.70 -0.93
CA ASN A 475 17.21 -20.02 -1.21
C ASN A 475 17.04 -18.58 -1.70
N LEU A 476 15.80 -18.14 -1.99
CA LEU A 476 15.49 -16.78 -2.46
C LEU A 476 14.46 -16.09 -1.56
N GLY A 477 14.63 -14.77 -1.37
CA GLY A 477 13.79 -13.96 -0.49
C GLY A 477 12.66 -13.17 -1.18
N GLN A 478 12.69 -12.96 -2.51
CA GLN A 478 11.60 -12.24 -3.19
C GLN A 478 11.43 -12.76 -4.62
N ALA A 479 10.19 -12.93 -5.08
CA ALA A 479 9.89 -13.45 -6.41
C ALA A 479 9.86 -12.35 -7.46
N VAL A 480 9.05 -11.31 -7.23
CA VAL A 480 8.86 -10.23 -8.20
C VAL A 480 8.79 -8.89 -7.49
N TYR A 481 9.58 -7.93 -7.95
CA TYR A 481 9.43 -6.52 -7.64
C TYR A 481 9.28 -5.71 -8.94
N SER A 482 8.17 -4.98 -9.06
CA SER A 482 7.85 -4.17 -10.24
C SER A 482 7.50 -2.73 -9.85
N PRO A 483 8.46 -1.79 -9.90
CA PRO A 483 8.22 -0.34 -9.88
C PRO A 483 7.67 0.20 -11.22
N ALA A 484 7.41 -0.68 -12.19
CA ALA A 484 6.91 -0.38 -13.52
C ALA A 484 5.39 -0.19 -13.56
N THR A 485 4.94 0.87 -14.25
CA THR A 485 3.50 1.08 -14.50
C THR A 485 2.98 0.05 -15.50
N LYS A 486 1.70 -0.31 -15.40
CA LYS A 486 1.01 -1.23 -16.34
C LYS A 486 1.64 -2.63 -16.44
N THR A 487 2.41 -3.06 -15.44
CA THR A 487 2.87 -4.44 -15.35
C THR A 487 1.70 -5.36 -15.06
N THR A 488 1.56 -6.44 -15.84
CA THR A 488 0.59 -7.50 -15.64
C THR A 488 1.30 -8.81 -15.37
N LEU A 489 0.97 -9.47 -14.24
CA LEU A 489 1.34 -10.86 -13.97
C LEU A 489 0.09 -11.72 -14.09
N GLN A 490 0.13 -12.76 -14.93
CA GLN A 490 -1.06 -13.57 -15.14
C GLN A 490 -0.83 -15.06 -15.42
N GLY A 491 -1.70 -15.91 -14.85
CA GLY A 491 -1.74 -17.35 -15.16
C GLY A 491 -0.53 -18.16 -14.68
N ILE A 492 0.23 -17.65 -13.72
CA ILE A 492 1.43 -18.29 -13.18
C ILE A 492 1.28 -18.55 -11.67
N GLY A 493 2.07 -19.48 -11.14
CA GLY A 493 2.21 -19.71 -9.71
C GLY A 493 3.51 -19.12 -9.14
N VAL A 494 3.48 -18.71 -7.88
CA VAL A 494 4.62 -18.21 -7.09
C VAL A 494 4.61 -18.90 -5.72
N ARG A 495 5.74 -19.50 -5.31
CA ARG A 495 5.80 -20.20 -4.02
C ARG A 495 7.18 -20.28 -3.37
N ARG A 496 7.19 -20.58 -2.07
CA ARG A 496 8.37 -21.01 -1.30
C ARG A 496 9.51 -19.98 -1.29
N TYR A 497 9.18 -18.70 -1.19
CA TYR A 497 10.16 -17.64 -0.96
C TYR A 497 10.31 -17.34 0.53
N ALA A 498 11.57 -17.22 0.97
CA ALA A 498 11.97 -16.79 2.31
C ALA A 498 11.82 -15.26 2.46
N THR A 499 10.63 -14.75 2.17
CA THR A 499 10.31 -13.33 2.18
C THR A 499 10.47 -12.73 3.57
N SER A 500 11.39 -11.77 3.69
CA SER A 500 11.57 -10.94 4.87
C SER A 500 10.71 -9.67 4.82
N TYR A 501 10.46 -9.06 5.98
CA TYR A 501 9.63 -7.86 6.08
C TYR A 501 10.29 -6.64 5.42
N ASP A 502 11.61 -6.58 5.44
CA ASP A 502 12.44 -5.52 4.85
C ASP A 502 12.71 -5.71 3.34
N ALA A 503 12.19 -6.78 2.72
CA ALA A 503 12.18 -6.90 1.27
C ALA A 503 11.49 -5.67 0.64
N PRO A 504 11.93 -5.20 -0.55
CA PRO A 504 11.31 -4.06 -1.21
C PRO A 504 9.79 -4.22 -1.35
N GLY A 505 9.00 -3.34 -0.74
CA GLY A 505 7.52 -3.44 -0.73
C GLY A 505 6.95 -4.52 0.21
N SER A 506 7.77 -5.14 1.05
CA SER A 506 7.41 -6.06 2.14
C SER A 506 6.53 -7.25 1.73
N ALA A 507 6.69 -7.77 0.50
CA ALA A 507 5.99 -8.95 0.02
C ALA A 507 6.76 -9.76 -1.03
N THR A 508 6.31 -10.98 -1.26
CA THR A 508 6.91 -11.95 -2.20
C THR A 508 6.74 -11.49 -3.65
N VAL A 509 5.56 -10.98 -3.97
CA VAL A 509 5.23 -10.36 -5.25
C VAL A 509 4.80 -8.93 -4.99
N VAL A 510 5.47 -7.96 -5.61
CA VAL A 510 5.18 -6.54 -5.44
C VAL A 510 4.97 -5.88 -6.79
N LEU A 511 3.76 -5.36 -6.99
CA LEU A 511 3.40 -4.46 -8.08
C LEU A 511 3.27 -3.05 -7.49
N ALA A 512 4.36 -2.26 -7.56
CA ALA A 512 4.52 -1.04 -6.78
C ALA A 512 3.99 0.23 -7.46
N ALA A 513 3.69 0.18 -8.77
CA ALA A 513 3.33 1.34 -9.57
C ALA A 513 1.92 1.25 -10.14
N ALA A 514 1.45 2.36 -10.70
CA ALA A 514 0.07 2.53 -11.12
C ALA A 514 -0.34 1.61 -12.29
N SER A 515 -1.64 1.33 -12.34
CA SER A 515 -2.32 0.53 -13.36
C SER A 515 -1.78 -0.89 -13.49
N ALA A 516 -1.25 -1.47 -12.40
CA ALA A 516 -0.73 -2.83 -12.41
C ALA A 516 -1.87 -3.86 -12.30
N ALA A 517 -1.64 -5.07 -12.79
CA ALA A 517 -2.63 -6.14 -12.73
C ALA A 517 -2.03 -7.48 -12.28
N ALA A 518 -2.71 -8.13 -11.34
CA ALA A 518 -2.51 -9.55 -11.02
C ALA A 518 -3.79 -10.31 -11.41
N ARG A 519 -3.68 -11.28 -12.33
CA ARG A 519 -4.83 -12.02 -12.87
C ARG A 519 -4.57 -13.51 -12.89
N ASP A 520 -5.46 -14.33 -12.32
CA ASP A 520 -5.25 -15.79 -12.31
C ASP A 520 -3.87 -16.17 -11.75
N LEU A 521 -3.45 -15.43 -10.71
CA LEU A 521 -2.15 -15.55 -10.05
C LEU A 521 -2.31 -16.39 -8.78
N VAL A 522 -1.46 -17.40 -8.62
CA VAL A 522 -1.39 -18.21 -7.40
C VAL A 522 -0.14 -17.83 -6.61
N VAL A 523 -0.28 -17.37 -5.36
CA VAL A 523 0.83 -16.99 -4.48
C VAL A 523 0.72 -17.74 -3.16
N VAL A 524 1.57 -18.75 -2.95
CA VAL A 524 1.40 -19.70 -1.85
C VAL A 524 2.69 -20.04 -1.10
N ASP A 525 2.56 -20.40 0.17
CA ASP A 525 3.64 -21.04 0.94
C ASP A 525 4.92 -20.18 1.07
N ASN A 526 4.77 -18.86 1.22
CA ASN A 526 5.89 -17.93 1.40
C ASN A 526 6.02 -17.47 2.86
N ALA A 527 7.22 -17.07 3.27
CA ALA A 527 7.53 -16.89 4.68
C ALA A 527 6.82 -15.71 5.38
N MET A 528 6.46 -14.64 4.67
CA MET A 528 5.75 -13.48 5.27
C MET A 528 4.56 -13.03 4.42
N THR A 529 4.66 -11.92 3.69
CA THR A 529 3.54 -11.40 2.89
C THR A 529 3.54 -12.01 1.49
N GLY A 530 2.38 -12.45 1.02
CA GLY A 530 2.22 -13.02 -0.32
C GLY A 530 2.32 -11.98 -1.42
N LEU A 531 1.26 -11.18 -1.58
CA LEU A 531 1.11 -10.22 -2.67
C LEU A 531 1.03 -8.79 -2.13
N ALA A 532 1.70 -7.85 -2.78
CA ALA A 532 1.45 -6.43 -2.58
C ALA A 532 1.13 -5.74 -3.90
N ILE A 533 0.02 -4.99 -3.92
CA ILE A 533 -0.41 -4.21 -5.08
C ILE A 533 -0.62 -2.77 -4.62
N HIS A 534 0.30 -1.89 -4.97
CA HIS A 534 0.29 -0.51 -4.53
C HIS A 534 -0.15 0.43 -5.65
N ASN A 535 -0.33 1.70 -5.28
CA ASN A 535 -0.56 2.79 -6.23
C ASN A 535 -1.90 2.68 -6.98
N ASN A 536 -2.14 3.65 -7.86
CA ASN A 536 -3.46 3.92 -8.39
C ASN A 536 -3.88 2.94 -9.48
N ASP A 537 -5.19 2.75 -9.63
CA ASP A 537 -5.86 2.06 -10.73
C ASP A 537 -5.39 0.61 -10.95
N SER A 538 -4.87 0.00 -9.90
CA SER A 538 -4.36 -1.37 -9.93
C SER A 538 -5.46 -2.38 -9.58
N VAL A 539 -5.35 -3.57 -10.18
CA VAL A 539 -6.37 -4.63 -10.07
C VAL A 539 -5.74 -5.95 -9.63
N ALA A 540 -6.29 -6.56 -8.58
CA ALA A 540 -6.13 -7.98 -8.29
C ALA A 540 -7.46 -8.68 -8.58
N GLU A 541 -7.48 -9.57 -9.56
CA GLU A 541 -8.69 -10.31 -9.92
C GLU A 541 -8.40 -11.79 -10.10
N ARG A 542 -9.30 -12.64 -9.58
CA ARG A 542 -9.11 -14.10 -9.63
C ARG A 542 -7.72 -14.48 -9.14
N VAL A 543 -7.30 -14.01 -7.98
CA VAL A 543 -6.02 -14.42 -7.38
C VAL A 543 -6.27 -15.42 -6.26
N THR A 544 -5.34 -16.37 -6.08
CA THR A 544 -5.33 -17.29 -4.94
C THR A 544 -4.08 -17.05 -4.12
N VAL A 545 -4.22 -16.44 -2.95
CA VAL A 545 -3.11 -16.05 -2.06
C VAL A 545 -3.28 -16.74 -0.71
N GLN A 546 -2.50 -17.80 -0.48
CA GLN A 546 -2.73 -18.69 0.67
C GLN A 546 -1.45 -19.12 1.37
N ARG A 547 -1.58 -19.48 2.65
CA ARG A 547 -0.48 -20.10 3.43
C ARG A 547 0.80 -19.25 3.46
N ASN A 548 0.64 -17.93 3.40
CA ASN A 548 1.75 -17.00 3.62
C ASN A 548 1.91 -16.73 5.13
N GLY A 549 3.16 -16.61 5.59
CA GLY A 549 3.47 -16.62 7.01
C GLY A 549 2.91 -15.46 7.83
N MET A 550 2.61 -14.30 7.22
CA MET A 550 2.08 -13.12 7.92
C MET A 550 0.79 -12.56 7.31
N LEU A 551 0.86 -12.03 6.09
CA LEU A 551 -0.25 -11.34 5.41
C LEU A 551 -0.48 -11.96 4.04
N GLY A 552 -1.75 -12.16 3.66
CA GLY A 552 -2.09 -12.57 2.31
C GLY A 552 -1.74 -11.46 1.32
N MET A 553 -2.45 -10.33 1.40
CA MET A 553 -2.29 -9.21 0.50
C MET A 553 -2.19 -7.85 1.21
N GLY A 554 -1.17 -7.07 0.84
CA GLY A 554 -0.94 -5.71 1.32
C GLY A 554 -1.17 -4.66 0.24
N VAL A 555 -1.84 -3.56 0.60
CA VAL A 555 -2.00 -2.38 -0.23
C VAL A 555 -1.72 -1.14 0.60
N ASN A 556 -1.03 -0.18 -0.02
CA ASN A 556 -0.75 1.11 0.58
C ASN A 556 -0.75 2.15 -0.54
N ALA A 557 -1.26 3.34 -0.23
CA ALA A 557 -1.22 4.48 -1.13
C ALA A 557 -1.86 4.23 -2.50
N ALA A 558 -3.12 3.76 -2.56
CA ALA A 558 -3.80 3.41 -3.81
C ALA A 558 -5.11 4.18 -4.03
N TYR A 559 -5.30 4.81 -5.20
CA TYR A 559 -6.61 5.33 -5.64
C TYR A 559 -7.23 4.41 -6.68
N GLY A 560 -8.53 4.16 -6.62
CA GLY A 560 -9.22 3.33 -7.62
C GLY A 560 -8.84 1.85 -7.59
N LEU A 561 -8.36 1.34 -6.46
CA LEU A 561 -7.99 -0.07 -6.28
C LEU A 561 -9.21 -0.98 -6.46
N VAL A 562 -9.02 -2.08 -7.20
CA VAL A 562 -10.02 -3.16 -7.29
C VAL A 562 -9.41 -4.51 -6.90
N ILE A 563 -10.02 -5.16 -5.91
CA ILE A 563 -9.77 -6.54 -5.52
C ILE A 563 -11.07 -7.32 -5.70
N ARG A 564 -11.08 -8.29 -6.61
CA ARG A 564 -12.31 -9.04 -6.92
C ARG A 564 -12.12 -10.51 -7.20
N ASP A 565 -13.18 -11.28 -6.96
CA ASP A 565 -13.30 -12.68 -7.37
C ASP A 565 -12.12 -13.54 -6.88
N SER A 566 -11.56 -13.25 -5.70
CA SER A 566 -10.28 -13.81 -5.24
C SER A 566 -10.39 -14.63 -3.95
N ILE A 567 -9.40 -15.48 -3.70
CA ILE A 567 -9.23 -16.27 -2.49
C ILE A 567 -7.96 -15.78 -1.77
N VAL A 568 -8.11 -15.30 -0.54
CA VAL A 568 -7.01 -14.83 0.33
C VAL A 568 -7.16 -15.46 1.71
N THR A 569 -6.84 -16.75 1.81
CA THR A 569 -7.20 -17.60 2.95
C THR A 569 -6.01 -18.34 3.54
N PHE A 570 -6.12 -18.82 4.78
CA PHE A 570 -5.08 -19.61 5.45
C PHE A 570 -3.73 -18.89 5.59
N ASN A 571 -3.70 -17.56 5.61
CA ASN A 571 -2.48 -16.80 5.87
C ASN A 571 -2.24 -16.62 7.38
N ASN A 572 -1.13 -15.97 7.73
CA ASN A 572 -0.57 -15.90 9.07
C ASN A 572 -0.13 -17.27 9.62
N THR A 573 0.43 -18.15 8.76
CA THR A 573 0.85 -19.50 9.16
C THR A 573 2.01 -19.52 10.15
N ALA A 574 2.77 -18.43 10.26
CA ALA A 574 3.85 -18.28 11.23
C ALA A 574 3.36 -17.78 12.61
N GLY A 575 2.08 -17.38 12.72
CA GLY A 575 1.46 -17.02 13.99
C GLY A 575 1.89 -15.65 14.55
N PHE A 576 2.10 -14.66 13.68
CA PHE A 576 2.29 -13.27 14.09
C PHE A 576 1.09 -12.76 14.89
N LYS A 577 1.31 -11.68 15.66
CA LYS A 577 0.22 -10.95 16.30
C LYS A 577 -0.77 -10.43 15.24
N PRO A 578 -2.10 -10.43 15.53
CA PRO A 578 -3.09 -9.87 14.60
C PRO A 578 -2.75 -8.44 14.17
N ALA A 579 -2.48 -7.58 15.15
CA ALA A 579 -1.99 -6.23 14.93
C ALA A 579 -0.44 -6.20 15.04
N PRO A 580 0.25 -5.36 14.24
CA PRO A 580 -0.34 -4.29 13.43
C PRO A 580 -0.73 -4.70 12.00
N VAL A 581 -0.46 -5.91 11.51
CA VAL A 581 -0.57 -6.16 10.04
C VAL A 581 -1.19 -7.52 9.66
N ALA A 582 -0.98 -8.60 10.40
CA ALA A 582 -1.26 -9.95 9.94
C ALA A 582 -2.73 -10.16 9.52
N GLY A 583 -2.98 -10.97 8.49
CA GLY A 583 -4.33 -11.19 8.00
C GLY A 583 -4.47 -11.68 6.57
N GLY A 584 -5.70 -11.58 6.06
CA GLY A 584 -6.03 -11.77 4.66
C GLY A 584 -5.62 -10.58 3.83
N ILE A 585 -6.40 -9.50 3.89
CA ILE A 585 -6.19 -8.26 3.11
C ILE A 585 -6.01 -7.09 4.07
N LYS A 586 -4.93 -6.32 3.91
CA LYS A 586 -4.76 -5.03 4.58
C LYS A 586 -4.59 -3.91 3.54
N VAL A 587 -5.37 -2.85 3.66
CA VAL A 587 -5.32 -1.66 2.79
C VAL A 587 -5.11 -0.42 3.65
N THR A 588 -4.08 0.36 3.34
CA THR A 588 -3.76 1.62 4.02
C THR A 588 -3.73 2.81 3.07
N ARG A 589 -4.02 4.01 3.58
CA ARG A 589 -3.89 5.31 2.90
C ARG A 589 -4.44 5.28 1.48
N SER A 590 -5.72 4.94 1.29
CA SER A 590 -6.25 4.63 -0.03
C SER A 590 -7.62 5.28 -0.27
N ARG A 591 -7.98 5.55 -1.53
CA ARG A 591 -9.25 6.20 -1.88
C ARG A 591 -9.96 5.51 -3.03
N GLY A 592 -11.29 5.37 -2.95
CA GLY A 592 -12.03 4.69 -4.02
C GLY A 592 -11.66 3.21 -4.12
N VAL A 593 -11.69 2.52 -2.98
CA VAL A 593 -11.29 1.11 -2.87
C VAL A 593 -12.48 0.20 -3.10
N THR A 594 -12.35 -0.82 -3.95
CA THR A 594 -13.37 -1.87 -4.13
C THR A 594 -12.80 -3.24 -3.77
N ILE A 595 -13.40 -3.91 -2.79
CA ILE A 595 -13.11 -5.29 -2.37
C ILE A 595 -14.42 -6.08 -2.50
N VAL A 596 -14.59 -6.78 -3.63
CA VAL A 596 -15.86 -7.41 -3.99
C VAL A 596 -15.74 -8.89 -4.33
N ASN A 597 -16.65 -9.71 -3.79
CA ASN A 597 -16.73 -11.14 -4.11
C ASN A 597 -15.45 -11.95 -3.81
N ASN A 598 -14.81 -11.69 -2.66
CA ASN A 598 -13.63 -12.43 -2.23
C ASN A 598 -13.96 -13.43 -1.11
N ASP A 599 -13.10 -14.44 -0.94
CA ASP A 599 -13.05 -15.26 0.27
C ASP A 599 -11.77 -14.92 1.03
N THR A 600 -11.91 -14.36 2.22
CA THR A 600 -10.83 -13.98 3.14
C THR A 600 -10.95 -14.74 4.46
N SER A 601 -11.39 -15.98 4.41
CA SER A 601 -11.61 -16.84 5.58
C SER A 601 -10.35 -17.57 6.04
N ASN A 602 -10.39 -18.08 7.27
CA ASN A 602 -9.38 -18.96 7.85
C ASN A 602 -7.95 -18.40 7.91
N ASN A 603 -7.77 -17.08 7.88
CA ASN A 603 -6.47 -16.46 8.17
C ASN A 603 -6.22 -16.56 9.67
N GLN A 604 -5.16 -17.24 10.09
CA GLN A 604 -5.03 -17.70 11.48
C GLN A 604 -4.84 -16.52 12.44
N LYS A 605 -5.68 -16.44 13.49
CA LYS A 605 -5.58 -15.43 14.58
C LYS A 605 -5.30 -14.01 14.07
N SER A 606 -6.04 -13.57 13.05
CA SER A 606 -5.78 -12.32 12.33
C SER A 606 -7.06 -11.73 11.73
N SER A 607 -6.95 -10.60 11.04
CA SER A 607 -8.08 -9.95 10.37
C SER A 607 -8.31 -10.54 8.98
N GLY A 608 -9.56 -10.70 8.55
CA GLY A 608 -9.86 -11.09 7.17
C GLY A 608 -9.65 -9.95 6.18
N ILE A 609 -10.38 -8.84 6.38
CA ILE A 609 -10.22 -7.58 5.64
C ILE A 609 -10.00 -6.45 6.63
N TRP A 610 -8.94 -5.67 6.46
CA TRP A 610 -8.59 -4.54 7.31
C TRP A 610 -8.30 -3.29 6.47
N LEU A 611 -9.16 -2.29 6.58
CA LEU A 611 -8.91 -0.93 6.09
C LEU A 611 -8.37 -0.09 7.24
N ASP A 612 -7.23 0.58 7.05
CA ASP A 612 -6.51 1.27 8.12
C ASP A 612 -5.84 2.55 7.60
N GLU A 613 -5.40 3.44 8.49
CA GLU A 613 -4.57 4.60 8.14
C GLU A 613 -5.15 5.44 6.99
N SER A 614 -6.29 6.08 7.18
CA SER A 614 -6.92 7.01 6.22
C SER A 614 -7.38 6.37 4.91
N VAL A 615 -8.20 5.31 4.96
CA VAL A 615 -8.96 4.84 3.79
C VAL A 615 -10.26 5.63 3.63
N TYR A 616 -10.54 6.12 2.42
CA TYR A 616 -11.74 6.89 2.10
C TYR A 616 -12.52 6.33 0.91
N ASN A 617 -13.85 6.35 0.98
CA ASN A 617 -14.74 5.92 -0.11
C ASN A 617 -14.47 4.45 -0.51
N ALA A 618 -14.72 3.53 0.42
CA ALA A 618 -14.51 2.10 0.22
C ALA A 618 -15.82 1.32 -0.01
N ASN A 619 -15.80 0.35 -0.91
CA ASN A 619 -16.84 -0.65 -1.11
C ASN A 619 -16.30 -2.04 -0.73
N VAL A 620 -16.78 -2.59 0.39
CA VAL A 620 -16.50 -3.95 0.85
C VAL A 620 -17.79 -4.75 0.74
N SER A 621 -17.96 -5.50 -0.35
CA SER A 621 -19.21 -6.20 -0.62
C SER A 621 -19.10 -7.61 -1.16
N ASN A 622 -20.14 -8.42 -0.96
CA ASN A 622 -20.21 -9.79 -1.49
C ASN A 622 -19.09 -10.73 -0.99
N ASN A 623 -18.37 -10.39 0.08
CA ASN A 623 -17.23 -11.18 0.57
C ASN A 623 -17.65 -12.24 1.59
N ILE A 624 -16.87 -13.31 1.71
CA ILE A 624 -16.90 -14.24 2.85
C ILE A 624 -15.63 -13.99 3.66
N SER A 625 -15.77 -13.64 4.93
CA SER A 625 -14.65 -13.36 5.84
C SER A 625 -14.89 -14.01 7.20
N SER A 626 -14.72 -15.33 7.23
CA SER A 626 -15.11 -16.19 8.35
C SER A 626 -13.91 -16.89 8.96
N SER A 627 -13.98 -17.24 10.24
CA SER A 627 -13.00 -18.09 10.94
C SER A 627 -11.56 -17.53 10.95
N ASN A 628 -11.39 -16.21 10.96
CA ASN A 628 -10.06 -15.57 11.01
C ASN A 628 -9.49 -15.45 12.44
N GLY A 629 -10.28 -15.71 13.47
CA GLY A 629 -9.83 -15.67 14.86
C GLY A 629 -9.70 -14.28 15.50
N TYR A 630 -9.47 -13.20 14.75
CA TYR A 630 -9.54 -11.82 15.28
C TYR A 630 -10.76 -11.06 14.73
N THR A 631 -10.67 -10.45 13.54
CA THR A 631 -11.81 -9.75 12.92
C THR A 631 -12.19 -10.35 11.57
N GLY A 632 -13.48 -10.28 11.21
CA GLY A 632 -13.92 -10.57 9.84
C GLY A 632 -13.60 -9.40 8.93
N ILE A 633 -14.23 -8.26 9.21
CA ILE A 633 -14.03 -7.01 8.49
C ILE A 633 -13.74 -5.92 9.53
N GLN A 634 -12.65 -5.20 9.35
CA GLN A 634 -12.23 -4.10 10.23
C GLN A 634 -12.01 -2.84 9.39
N LEU A 635 -12.65 -1.76 9.80
CA LEU A 635 -12.38 -0.42 9.30
C LEU A 635 -11.85 0.42 10.47
N GLU A 636 -10.61 0.86 10.33
CA GLU A 636 -9.86 1.61 11.33
C GLU A 636 -9.35 2.93 10.71
N LEU A 637 -9.39 4.03 11.46
CA LEU A 637 -8.90 5.36 11.03
C LEU A 637 -9.37 5.76 9.61
N SER A 638 -10.60 5.40 9.24
CA SER A 638 -11.12 5.49 7.87
C SER A 638 -12.41 6.29 7.82
N ASP A 639 -12.95 6.57 6.63
CA ASP A 639 -14.22 7.27 6.50
C ASP A 639 -14.92 6.93 5.18
N THR A 640 -16.25 7.05 5.14
CA THR A 640 -17.09 6.87 3.95
C THR A 640 -16.92 5.47 3.37
N ALA A 641 -17.74 4.52 3.83
CA ALA A 641 -17.65 3.15 3.37
C ALA A 641 -19.01 2.44 3.27
N ILE A 642 -19.10 1.50 2.33
CA ILE A 642 -20.19 0.54 2.21
C ILE A 642 -19.64 -0.82 2.62
N VAL A 643 -20.24 -1.43 3.64
CA VAL A 643 -19.99 -2.81 4.07
C VAL A 643 -21.28 -3.58 3.86
N ALA A 644 -21.43 -4.20 2.69
CA ALA A 644 -22.72 -4.74 2.30
C ALA A 644 -22.69 -6.15 1.71
N ASN A 645 -23.72 -6.95 2.02
CA ASN A 645 -23.85 -8.30 1.51
C ASN A 645 -22.63 -9.20 1.80
N ASN A 646 -22.00 -9.07 2.98
CA ASN A 646 -20.88 -9.92 3.40
C ASN A 646 -21.32 -10.98 4.40
N GLU A 647 -20.49 -12.01 4.58
CA GLU A 647 -20.63 -12.99 5.64
C GLU A 647 -19.41 -12.98 6.57
N THR A 648 -19.66 -12.92 7.87
CA THR A 648 -18.63 -12.90 8.91
C THR A 648 -19.03 -13.88 10.02
N ASN A 649 -18.39 -15.04 10.08
CA ASN A 649 -18.74 -16.10 11.01
C ASN A 649 -17.54 -16.80 11.68
N GLY A 650 -17.50 -16.85 13.02
CA GLY A 650 -16.53 -17.69 13.75
C GLY A 650 -15.20 -17.02 14.14
N GLN A 651 -15.18 -15.70 14.32
CA GLN A 651 -14.01 -14.94 14.80
C GLN A 651 -14.32 -14.20 16.10
N GLU A 652 -13.41 -13.41 16.68
CA GLU A 652 -13.74 -12.62 17.87
C GLU A 652 -14.79 -11.55 17.57
N THR A 653 -14.57 -10.75 16.52
CA THR A 653 -15.50 -9.70 16.10
C THR A 653 -15.87 -9.86 14.63
N GLY A 654 -17.16 -9.90 14.31
CA GLY A 654 -17.63 -9.99 12.93
C GLY A 654 -17.19 -8.78 12.10
N ILE A 655 -17.72 -7.61 12.45
CA ILE A 655 -17.41 -6.32 11.84
C ILE A 655 -16.96 -5.33 12.92
N LEU A 656 -15.78 -4.74 12.78
CA LEU A 656 -15.24 -3.72 13.68
C LEU A 656 -15.15 -2.37 12.96
N ILE A 657 -15.74 -1.35 13.57
CA ILE A 657 -15.58 0.05 13.17
C ILE A 657 -14.84 0.76 14.30
N PHE A 658 -13.66 1.29 13.99
CA PHE A 658 -12.75 1.90 14.94
C PHE A 658 -12.26 3.25 14.40
N ASP A 659 -12.47 4.33 15.13
CA ASP A 659 -12.16 5.70 14.67
C ASP A 659 -12.65 5.98 13.23
N THR A 660 -13.82 5.46 12.86
CA THR A 660 -14.24 5.41 11.45
C THR A 660 -15.65 5.95 11.22
N GLY A 661 -15.78 6.89 10.28
CA GLY A 661 -17.01 7.64 10.05
C GLY A 661 -17.75 7.27 8.76
N ASN A 662 -19.04 7.66 8.69
CA ASN A 662 -19.87 7.61 7.49
C ASN A 662 -19.97 6.20 6.85
N VAL A 663 -20.31 5.19 7.65
CA VAL A 663 -20.36 3.79 7.20
C VAL A 663 -21.80 3.28 7.05
N LYS A 664 -22.10 2.66 5.91
CA LYS A 664 -23.34 1.93 5.66
C LYS A 664 -23.08 0.43 5.76
N ILE A 665 -23.64 -0.22 6.80
CA ILE A 665 -23.53 -1.65 7.06
C ILE A 665 -24.86 -2.33 6.72
N PHE A 666 -24.95 -2.93 5.54
CA PHE A 666 -26.22 -3.40 4.97
C PHE A 666 -26.22 -4.87 4.59
N ASN A 667 -27.29 -5.61 4.87
CA ASN A 667 -27.51 -6.94 4.30
C ASN A 667 -26.39 -7.95 4.59
N ASN A 668 -25.70 -7.85 5.73
CA ASN A 668 -24.65 -8.79 6.11
C ASN A 668 -25.23 -9.94 6.95
N ASN A 669 -24.62 -11.12 6.85
CA ASN A 669 -24.84 -12.25 7.74
C ASN A 669 -23.68 -12.31 8.75
N VAL A 670 -23.99 -12.15 10.03
CA VAL A 670 -23.01 -12.02 11.11
C VAL A 670 -23.33 -13.03 12.20
N GLY A 671 -22.46 -13.96 12.54
CA GLY A 671 -22.76 -14.95 13.58
C GLY A 671 -21.55 -15.72 14.08
N GLY A 672 -21.74 -16.62 15.05
CA GLY A 672 -20.70 -17.52 15.55
C GLY A 672 -19.48 -16.82 16.18
N ASN A 673 -19.52 -15.49 16.37
CA ASN A 673 -18.36 -14.72 16.82
C ASN A 673 -18.21 -14.82 18.34
N SER A 674 -17.00 -14.84 18.88
CA SER A 674 -16.79 -15.09 20.31
C SER A 674 -16.95 -13.86 21.21
N LEU A 675 -16.85 -12.64 20.65
CA LEU A 675 -17.06 -11.39 21.38
C LEU A 675 -18.26 -10.61 20.83
N PHE A 676 -18.18 -10.14 19.58
CA PHE A 676 -19.14 -9.20 19.04
C PHE A 676 -19.57 -9.56 17.61
N GLY A 677 -20.84 -9.33 17.29
CA GLY A 677 -21.30 -9.32 15.90
C GLY A 677 -20.75 -8.09 15.17
N ILE A 678 -21.27 -6.91 15.53
CA ILE A 678 -20.76 -5.61 15.09
C ILE A 678 -20.28 -4.83 16.31
N SER A 679 -19.09 -4.23 16.25
CA SER A 679 -18.53 -3.39 17.30
C SER A 679 -18.19 -1.99 16.77
N LEU A 680 -18.61 -0.97 17.50
CA LEU A 680 -18.19 0.42 17.32
C LEU A 680 -17.34 0.87 18.52
N SER A 681 -16.15 1.36 18.25
CA SER A 681 -15.27 1.95 19.26
C SER A 681 -14.42 3.07 18.66
N GLN A 682 -13.68 3.76 19.50
CA GLN A 682 -12.71 4.79 19.08
C GLN A 682 -11.73 5.05 20.21
N ASP A 683 -10.62 5.69 19.89
CA ASP A 683 -9.64 6.18 20.85
C ASP A 683 -9.28 7.65 20.63
N GLU A 684 -8.21 8.13 21.27
CA GLU A 684 -7.77 9.52 21.20
C GLU A 684 -7.22 9.94 19.83
N ARG A 685 -6.95 9.01 18.92
CA ARG A 685 -6.36 9.30 17.61
C ARG A 685 -7.26 10.20 16.79
N ARG A 686 -6.74 11.35 16.38
CA ARG A 686 -7.40 12.27 15.43
C ARG A 686 -6.47 12.59 14.30
N GLN A 687 -7.00 12.61 13.09
CA GLN A 687 -6.19 12.83 11.88
C GLN A 687 -5.39 14.13 11.97
N ALA A 688 -6.00 15.17 12.56
CA ALA A 688 -5.40 16.49 12.72
C ALA A 688 -4.20 16.54 13.69
N ILE A 689 -3.99 15.50 14.49
CA ILE A 689 -2.88 15.42 15.46
C ILE A 689 -1.70 14.71 14.80
N ALA A 690 -0.70 15.49 14.40
CA ALA A 690 0.44 15.03 13.61
C ALA A 690 1.32 13.96 14.30
N SER A 691 1.22 13.78 15.62
CA SER A 691 2.01 12.77 16.35
C SER A 691 1.49 11.34 16.18
N PHE A 692 0.22 11.18 15.80
CA PHE A 692 -0.31 9.85 15.50
C PHE A 692 0.04 9.46 14.08
N ALA A 693 0.50 8.23 13.87
CA ALA A 693 0.73 7.70 12.55
C ALA A 693 -0.59 7.31 11.86
N GLY A 694 -0.65 7.47 10.55
CA GLY A 694 -1.75 6.96 9.74
C GLY A 694 -2.22 7.93 8.65
N GLN A 695 -1.80 9.18 8.67
CA GLN A 695 -2.21 10.17 7.67
C GLN A 695 -1.71 9.75 6.28
N ASP A 696 -2.53 10.00 5.25
CA ASP A 696 -2.10 9.89 3.86
C ASP A 696 -1.27 11.14 3.49
N PRO A 697 0.04 11.01 3.24
CA PRO A 697 0.90 12.16 2.94
C PRO A 697 0.56 12.84 1.59
N ARG A 698 -0.33 12.23 0.78
CA ARG A 698 -0.82 12.81 -0.48
C ARG A 698 -2.03 13.72 -0.26
N GLN A 699 -2.57 13.77 0.95
CA GLN A 699 -3.70 14.61 1.35
C GLN A 699 -3.20 15.84 2.13
N PRO A 700 -4.04 16.89 2.28
CA PRO A 700 -3.70 18.02 3.12
C PRO A 700 -3.31 17.59 4.54
N ALA A 701 -2.45 18.38 5.21
CA ALA A 701 -1.92 18.06 6.55
C ALA A 701 -3.03 17.75 7.57
N VAL A 702 -4.16 18.44 7.45
CA VAL A 702 -5.43 18.03 8.06
C VAL A 702 -6.40 17.69 6.94
N ASP A 703 -6.79 16.42 6.87
CA ASP A 703 -7.69 15.87 5.86
C ASP A 703 -9.12 15.84 6.42
N PRO A 704 -9.98 16.81 6.04
CA PRO A 704 -11.32 16.90 6.60
C PRO A 704 -12.22 15.74 6.16
N THR A 705 -11.83 14.96 5.15
CA THR A 705 -12.64 13.85 4.65
C THR A 705 -12.47 12.58 5.47
N VAL A 706 -11.37 12.46 6.24
CA VAL A 706 -11.07 11.28 7.09
C VAL A 706 -10.60 11.73 8.47
N PRO A 707 -11.47 12.27 9.34
CA PRO A 707 -11.06 12.89 10.60
C PRO A 707 -10.63 11.91 11.70
N TRP A 708 -10.80 10.60 11.50
CA TRP A 708 -10.63 9.53 12.50
C TRP A 708 -11.62 9.66 13.66
N LEU A 709 -12.91 9.52 13.35
CA LEU A 709 -14.01 9.64 14.30
C LEU A 709 -15.08 8.61 13.98
N THR A 710 -15.49 7.84 14.99
CA THR A 710 -16.62 6.92 14.85
C THR A 710 -17.93 7.70 14.89
N ARG A 711 -18.54 7.91 13.72
CA ARG A 711 -19.78 8.68 13.56
C ARG A 711 -20.55 8.33 12.29
N ASN A 712 -21.84 8.67 12.24
CA ASN A 712 -22.70 8.52 11.06
C ASN A 712 -22.74 7.07 10.56
N ILE A 713 -23.23 6.16 11.39
CA ILE A 713 -23.23 4.73 11.11
C ILE A 713 -24.66 4.23 10.90
N ALA A 714 -24.94 3.72 9.70
CA ALA A 714 -26.24 3.14 9.35
C ALA A 714 -26.14 1.61 9.32
N ILE A 715 -26.93 0.94 10.17
CA ILE A 715 -26.93 -0.52 10.32
C ILE A 715 -28.32 -1.02 9.97
N SER A 716 -28.46 -1.62 8.78
CA SER A 716 -29.76 -2.05 8.30
C SER A 716 -29.76 -3.37 7.56
N ASN A 717 -30.89 -4.07 7.62
CA ASN A 717 -31.11 -5.32 6.90
C ASN A 717 -30.09 -6.42 7.22
N ASN A 718 -29.36 -6.37 8.34
CA ASN A 718 -28.41 -7.42 8.70
C ASN A 718 -29.12 -8.56 9.44
N VAL A 719 -28.50 -9.74 9.41
CA VAL A 719 -28.93 -10.93 10.14
C VAL A 719 -27.86 -11.32 11.15
N PHE A 720 -28.28 -11.52 12.40
CA PHE A 720 -27.39 -11.92 13.49
C PHE A 720 -27.67 -13.35 13.96
N GLY A 721 -26.68 -14.23 13.79
CA GLY A 721 -26.65 -15.57 14.38
C GLY A 721 -26.25 -15.54 15.86
N ASN A 722 -26.42 -16.66 16.56
CA ASN A 722 -25.92 -16.83 17.92
C ASN A 722 -24.38 -16.80 17.98
N GLY A 723 -23.83 -16.75 19.19
CA GLY A 723 -22.40 -16.65 19.45
C GLY A 723 -22.00 -15.27 19.97
N GLY A 724 -21.18 -15.27 21.02
CA GLY A 724 -20.53 -14.08 21.54
C GLY A 724 -21.26 -13.42 22.68
N ARG A 725 -20.79 -12.23 23.06
CA ARG A 725 -21.33 -11.45 24.19
C ARG A 725 -22.42 -10.48 23.75
N PHE A 726 -22.26 -9.89 22.57
CA PHE A 726 -23.21 -8.92 22.02
C PHE A 726 -23.34 -9.04 20.50
N GLN A 727 -24.55 -8.90 19.97
CA GLN A 727 -24.77 -8.88 18.53
C GLN A 727 -24.38 -7.52 17.95
N PHE A 728 -24.73 -6.44 18.66
CA PHE A 728 -24.19 -5.11 18.45
C PHE A 728 -23.63 -4.55 19.75
N TYR A 729 -22.42 -3.98 19.68
CA TYR A 729 -21.71 -3.36 20.79
C TYR A 729 -21.20 -1.98 20.38
N ALA A 730 -21.47 -0.95 21.18
CA ALA A 730 -20.86 0.35 21.00
C ALA A 730 -20.42 0.93 22.34
N LEU A 731 -19.12 1.24 22.46
CA LEU A 731 -18.56 1.92 23.61
C LEU A 731 -17.25 2.61 23.24
N ASP A 732 -17.16 3.90 23.54
CA ASP A 732 -15.92 4.64 23.55
C ASP A 732 -15.34 4.67 24.97
N LYS A 733 -14.36 3.81 25.21
CA LYS A 733 -13.70 3.71 26.52
C LYS A 733 -12.68 4.81 26.74
N ALA A 734 -12.06 5.30 25.68
CA ALA A 734 -10.87 6.13 25.74
C ALA A 734 -11.24 7.62 25.78
N THR A 735 -12.07 8.08 24.84
CA THR A 735 -12.45 9.51 24.77
C THR A 735 -13.82 9.80 25.38
N ARG A 736 -14.56 8.75 25.77
CA ARG A 736 -15.82 8.82 26.49
C ARG A 736 -16.92 9.61 25.77
N ILE A 737 -16.86 9.68 24.44
CA ILE A 737 -17.95 10.23 23.65
C ILE A 737 -19.12 9.25 23.74
N PRO A 738 -20.30 9.68 24.24
CA PRO A 738 -21.44 8.79 24.35
C PRO A 738 -21.91 8.36 22.96
N VAL A 739 -22.43 7.14 22.85
CA VAL A 739 -22.86 6.58 21.55
C VAL A 739 -23.99 7.41 20.93
N ASP A 740 -24.78 8.12 21.73
CA ASP A 740 -25.80 9.06 21.24
C ASP A 740 -25.22 10.20 20.39
N ASN A 741 -23.94 10.54 20.59
CA ASN A 741 -23.25 11.56 19.79
C ASN A 741 -22.58 10.99 18.53
N MET A 742 -22.59 9.66 18.33
CA MET A 742 -22.02 9.00 17.15
C MET A 742 -22.99 8.96 15.97
N ASN A 743 -24.23 9.46 16.10
CA ASN A 743 -25.25 9.44 15.04
C ASN A 743 -25.41 8.04 14.40
N VAL A 744 -25.82 7.07 15.23
CA VAL A 744 -26.01 5.67 14.84
C VAL A 744 -27.49 5.39 14.62
N SER A 745 -27.83 4.64 13.57
CA SER A 745 -29.19 4.12 13.34
C SER A 745 -29.19 2.60 13.19
N ILE A 746 -30.07 1.91 13.92
CA ILE A 746 -30.23 0.45 13.88
C ILE A 746 -31.68 0.12 13.53
N THR A 747 -31.93 -0.28 12.29
CA THR A 747 -33.30 -0.56 11.81
C THR A 747 -33.31 -1.58 10.67
N GLY A 748 -34.35 -2.39 10.57
CA GLY A 748 -34.53 -3.43 9.57
C GLY A 748 -33.69 -4.69 9.78
N ASN A 749 -33.08 -4.86 10.96
CA ASN A 749 -32.24 -6.02 11.23
C ASN A 749 -33.03 -7.17 11.88
N LEU A 750 -32.62 -8.41 11.59
CA LEU A 750 -33.07 -9.60 12.30
C LEU A 750 -32.02 -10.02 13.31
N PHE A 751 -32.32 -9.81 14.58
CA PHE A 751 -31.50 -10.23 15.70
C PHE A 751 -31.83 -11.64 16.17
N ASN A 752 -30.86 -12.27 16.80
CA ASN A 752 -31.03 -13.49 17.56
C ASN A 752 -31.60 -13.20 18.95
N LYS A 753 -32.40 -14.11 19.50
CA LYS A 753 -32.89 -13.99 20.86
C LYS A 753 -31.88 -14.53 21.85
N ARG A 754 -31.63 -13.75 22.90
CA ARG A 754 -30.92 -14.20 24.08
C ARG A 754 -31.84 -15.07 24.94
N VAL A 755 -31.58 -16.36 25.06
CA VAL A 755 -32.35 -17.27 25.93
C VAL A 755 -31.56 -17.74 27.15
N ALA A 756 -30.23 -17.65 27.10
CA ALA A 756 -29.32 -17.87 28.20
C ALA A 756 -28.27 -16.74 28.30
N LEU A 757 -27.58 -16.61 29.43
CA LEU A 757 -26.54 -15.59 29.60
C LEU A 757 -25.33 -15.80 28.67
N THR A 758 -25.13 -17.02 28.19
CA THR A 758 -24.13 -17.40 27.18
C THR A 758 -24.51 -16.96 25.77
N ASP A 759 -25.78 -16.64 25.52
CA ASP A 759 -26.21 -16.03 24.26
C ASP A 759 -25.90 -14.53 24.26
N PRO A 760 -25.66 -13.94 23.07
CA PRO A 760 -25.31 -12.54 22.97
C PRO A 760 -26.52 -11.65 23.23
N CYS A 761 -26.33 -10.61 24.04
CA CYS A 761 -27.31 -9.53 24.17
C CYS A 761 -27.48 -8.82 22.81
N MET A 762 -28.71 -8.38 22.52
CA MET A 762 -29.05 -7.80 21.21
C MET A 762 -28.25 -6.51 20.95
N VAL A 763 -28.34 -5.52 21.84
CA VAL A 763 -27.64 -4.24 21.71
C VAL A 763 -27.05 -3.81 23.05
N ALA A 764 -25.76 -3.47 23.05
CA ALA A 764 -25.09 -2.76 24.14
C ALA A 764 -24.78 -1.32 23.73
N TRP A 765 -25.12 -0.36 24.58
CA TRP A 765 -25.04 1.06 24.30
C TRP A 765 -24.29 1.83 25.39
N GLY A 766 -23.13 2.40 25.06
CA GLY A 766 -22.26 3.11 25.98
C GLY A 766 -22.67 4.56 26.25
N GLY A 767 -22.54 4.98 27.51
CA GLY A 767 -22.65 6.38 27.96
C GLY A 767 -21.33 7.15 27.87
N ASN A 768 -21.21 8.22 28.65
CA ASN A 768 -20.05 9.13 28.66
C ASN A 768 -19.03 8.84 29.79
N ASP A 769 -19.11 7.68 30.44
CA ASP A 769 -18.20 7.29 31.52
C ASP A 769 -17.14 6.27 31.08
N GLY A 770 -17.22 5.81 29.82
CA GLY A 770 -16.31 4.82 29.23
C GLY A 770 -16.45 3.41 29.80
N SER A 771 -17.48 3.09 30.59
CA SER A 771 -17.61 1.78 31.23
C SER A 771 -19.04 1.24 31.34
N THR A 772 -20.04 2.11 31.52
CA THR A 772 -21.44 1.70 31.68
C THR A 772 -22.08 1.40 30.34
N LEU A 773 -22.82 0.29 30.28
CA LEU A 773 -23.57 -0.16 29.12
C LEU A 773 -25.05 -0.30 29.46
N VAL A 774 -25.89 0.43 28.73
CA VAL A 774 -27.32 0.14 28.66
C VAL A 774 -27.52 -1.04 27.71
N ARG A 775 -28.26 -2.06 28.17
CA ARG A 775 -28.57 -3.25 27.37
C ARG A 775 -30.01 -3.19 26.91
N TYR A 776 -30.23 -3.33 25.61
CA TYR A 776 -31.55 -3.52 25.04
C TYR A 776 -31.67 -4.96 24.60
N GLU A 777 -32.53 -5.74 25.24
CA GLU A 777 -32.71 -7.17 24.97
C GLU A 777 -33.79 -7.44 23.91
N THR A 778 -34.62 -6.45 23.56
CA THR A 778 -35.71 -6.60 22.58
C THR A 778 -35.79 -5.41 21.62
N PRO A 779 -36.31 -5.61 20.40
CA PRO A 779 -36.58 -4.53 19.46
C PRO A 779 -37.50 -3.44 20.02
N SER A 780 -38.52 -3.82 20.82
CA SER A 780 -39.45 -2.87 21.44
C SER A 780 -38.78 -1.98 22.47
N ALA A 781 -37.87 -2.53 23.29
CA ALA A 781 -37.10 -1.75 24.27
C ALA A 781 -36.16 -0.76 23.57
N LEU A 782 -35.50 -1.19 22.50
CA LEU A 782 -34.64 -0.31 21.71
C LEU A 782 -35.44 0.83 21.06
N ALA A 783 -36.57 0.51 20.43
CA ALA A 783 -37.46 1.49 19.79
C ALA A 783 -38.06 2.48 20.79
N ALA A 784 -38.42 2.02 22.00
CA ALA A 784 -38.91 2.90 23.06
C ALA A 784 -37.84 3.90 23.52
N ALA A 785 -36.57 3.48 23.56
CA ALA A 785 -35.47 4.33 24.00
C ALA A 785 -34.91 5.26 22.90
N LYS A 786 -34.93 4.83 21.64
CA LYS A 786 -34.24 5.52 20.52
C LYS A 786 -35.18 6.11 19.47
N GLY A 787 -36.45 5.73 19.48
CA GLY A 787 -37.48 6.22 18.58
C GLY A 787 -38.22 5.10 17.86
N THR A 788 -39.53 5.29 17.67
CA THR A 788 -40.45 4.29 17.09
C THR A 788 -40.15 3.94 15.63
N GLY A 789 -39.31 4.73 14.96
CA GLY A 789 -38.80 4.44 13.61
C GLY A 789 -37.81 3.28 13.54
N TRP A 790 -37.21 2.85 14.66
CA TRP A 790 -36.21 1.78 14.71
C TRP A 790 -36.88 0.40 14.74
N LYS A 791 -37.36 -0.05 13.59
CA LYS A 791 -38.12 -1.30 13.45
C LYS A 791 -37.16 -2.47 13.21
N ASN A 792 -37.01 -3.36 14.18
CA ASN A 792 -36.18 -4.55 14.07
C ASN A 792 -36.99 -5.80 14.46
N ALA A 793 -36.50 -6.98 14.08
CA ALA A 793 -37.07 -8.26 14.46
C ALA A 793 -36.08 -9.02 15.34
N ILE A 794 -36.62 -9.96 16.12
CA ILE A 794 -35.83 -10.88 16.92
C ILE A 794 -36.42 -12.28 16.74
N THR A 795 -35.58 -13.31 16.73
CA THR A 795 -36.03 -14.70 16.63
C THR A 795 -36.79 -15.16 17.87
N ASP A 796 -37.46 -16.32 17.80
CA ASP A 796 -38.15 -16.89 18.96
C ASP A 796 -37.21 -17.59 19.95
N GLY A 797 -36.00 -17.94 19.51
CA GLY A 797 -34.94 -18.61 20.29
C GLY A 797 -33.53 -18.34 19.75
N SER A 798 -32.51 -18.90 20.40
CA SER A 798 -31.11 -18.76 20.01
C SER A 798 -30.74 -19.72 18.87
N LEU A 799 -30.32 -19.20 17.72
CA LEU A 799 -30.09 -19.99 16.49
C LEU A 799 -28.73 -19.67 15.83
N PRO A 800 -28.00 -20.67 15.31
CA PRO A 800 -26.79 -20.43 14.52
C PRO A 800 -27.10 -19.75 13.19
N ILE A 801 -26.12 -19.03 12.63
CA ILE A 801 -26.32 -18.21 11.41
C ILE A 801 -26.87 -19.02 10.22
N GLY A 802 -26.45 -20.28 10.07
CA GLY A 802 -26.93 -21.18 9.01
C GLY A 802 -28.43 -21.51 9.08
N GLN A 803 -29.08 -21.30 10.23
CA GLN A 803 -30.52 -21.51 10.41
C GLN A 803 -31.34 -20.22 10.28
N MET A 804 -30.70 -19.07 10.09
CA MET A 804 -31.38 -17.76 10.07
C MET A 804 -32.03 -17.42 8.72
N ALA A 805 -31.63 -18.06 7.62
CA ALA A 805 -32.05 -17.71 6.26
C ALA A 805 -33.58 -17.72 6.05
N ALA A 806 -34.26 -18.76 6.56
CA ALA A 806 -35.72 -18.87 6.47
C ALA A 806 -36.44 -17.77 7.27
N LEU A 807 -35.87 -17.37 8.40
CA LEU A 807 -36.44 -16.32 9.26
C LEU A 807 -36.20 -14.93 8.68
N ALA A 808 -35.06 -14.72 8.02
CA ALA A 808 -34.75 -13.48 7.30
C ALA A 808 -35.79 -13.22 6.20
N SER A 809 -36.15 -14.26 5.43
CA SER A 809 -37.19 -14.16 4.39
C SER A 809 -38.56 -13.78 4.97
N LYS A 810 -38.93 -14.33 6.13
CA LYS A 810 -40.18 -14.00 6.84
C LYS A 810 -40.17 -12.59 7.45
N SER A 811 -38.99 -12.00 7.62
CA SER A 811 -38.80 -10.66 8.19
C SER A 811 -38.79 -9.55 7.14
N ALA A 812 -39.20 -9.83 5.90
CA ALA A 812 -39.18 -8.84 4.81
C ALA A 812 -39.99 -7.56 5.12
N SER A 813 -40.99 -7.62 6.00
CA SER A 813 -41.83 -6.48 6.38
C SER A 813 -41.09 -5.39 7.18
N ILE A 814 -39.96 -5.72 7.81
CA ILE A 814 -39.12 -4.75 8.52
C ILE A 814 -37.98 -4.21 7.66
N ALA A 815 -37.75 -4.79 6.47
CA ALA A 815 -36.65 -4.41 5.60
C ALA A 815 -36.72 -2.93 5.24
N VAL A 816 -35.56 -2.30 5.13
CA VAL A 816 -35.41 -0.92 4.68
C VAL A 816 -35.05 -0.94 3.19
N PRO A 817 -35.61 -0.05 2.36
CA PRO A 817 -35.24 0.05 0.95
C PRO A 817 -33.74 0.31 0.79
N LEU A 818 -33.07 -0.45 -0.08
CA LEU A 818 -31.65 -0.22 -0.36
C LEU A 818 -31.41 1.19 -0.92
N PRO A 819 -30.50 1.97 -0.31
CA PRO A 819 -29.97 3.18 -0.94
C PRO A 819 -29.35 2.87 -2.32
N GLN A 820 -29.41 3.82 -3.25
CA GLN A 820 -28.92 3.62 -4.62
C GLN A 820 -27.45 3.17 -4.69
N ASP A 821 -26.60 3.74 -3.83
CA ASP A 821 -25.17 3.41 -3.79
C ASP A 821 -24.91 2.02 -3.21
N VAL A 822 -25.63 1.62 -2.15
CA VAL A 822 -25.56 0.26 -1.60
C VAL A 822 -26.07 -0.76 -2.63
N ALA A 823 -27.20 -0.49 -3.28
CA ALA A 823 -27.77 -1.34 -4.31
C ALA A 823 -26.80 -1.55 -5.48
N LYS A 824 -26.15 -0.47 -5.94
CA LYS A 824 -25.09 -0.53 -6.96
C LYS A 824 -23.90 -1.37 -6.50
N ALA A 825 -23.46 -1.20 -5.26
CA ALA A 825 -22.30 -1.91 -4.71
C ALA A 825 -22.49 -3.44 -4.72
N ILE A 826 -23.71 -3.92 -4.46
CA ILE A 826 -24.03 -5.35 -4.40
C ILE A 826 -24.69 -5.90 -5.68
N GLY A 827 -24.86 -5.08 -6.72
CA GLY A 827 -25.45 -5.49 -8.00
C GLY A 827 -26.95 -5.78 -7.93
N LYS A 828 -27.72 -4.99 -7.18
CA LYS A 828 -29.18 -5.13 -7.02
C LYS A 828 -29.92 -3.83 -7.40
N PRO A 829 -31.22 -3.87 -7.72
CA PRO A 829 -32.01 -2.66 -7.96
C PRO A 829 -32.11 -1.77 -6.71
N ALA A 830 -32.04 -0.45 -6.90
CA ALA A 830 -32.30 0.51 -5.83
C ALA A 830 -33.71 0.31 -5.26
N GLY A 831 -33.86 0.47 -3.94
CA GLY A 831 -35.13 0.24 -3.25
C GLY A 831 -35.48 -1.22 -3.01
N SER A 832 -34.63 -2.19 -3.39
CA SER A 832 -34.85 -3.60 -3.02
C SER A 832 -34.96 -3.75 -1.49
N MET A 833 -35.84 -4.64 -1.03
CA MET A 833 -36.18 -4.82 0.38
C MET A 833 -35.99 -6.29 0.77
N VAL A 834 -34.81 -6.61 1.28
CA VAL A 834 -34.44 -7.95 1.76
C VAL A 834 -33.70 -7.79 3.09
N VAL A 835 -33.97 -8.69 4.04
CA VAL A 835 -33.18 -8.83 5.28
C VAL A 835 -32.16 -9.94 5.07
N GLY A 836 -30.92 -9.70 5.47
CA GLY A 836 -29.78 -10.61 5.28
C GLY A 836 -29.15 -10.49 3.90
N ARG A 837 -28.18 -11.37 3.64
CA ARG A 837 -27.53 -11.45 2.33
C ARG A 837 -28.51 -11.83 1.21
N PHE A 838 -28.22 -11.35 -0.01
CA PHE A 838 -28.94 -11.65 -1.25
C PHE A 838 -28.55 -12.96 -1.90
#